data_AF-A0A0F6H902-F1
#
_entry.id   AF-A0A0F6H902-F1
#
_cell.length_a   1.000
_cell.length_b   1.000
_cell.length_c   1.000
_cell.angle_alpha   90.00
_cell.angle_beta   90.00
_cell.angle_gamma   90.00
#
_symmetry.space_group_name_H-M   'P 1'
#
loop_
_entity.id
_entity.type
_entity.pdbx_description
1 polymer ?
#
loop_
_entity_poly.entity_id
_entity_poly.type
_entity_poly.pdbx_seq_one_letter_code
_entity_poly.pdbx_strand_id
1 'polypeptide(L)'
;MGLDFLRSDLILFNYYSFGSLLVTITTFFLAAFFLSLKRKTVATFHLGVAFFTFGLFEIGYFMAAFYYHPIAAYHRWLTGCLILPTITHFTQFFIRYPSNNNRKFGFWMMVFQHILGFIVACFFIYLTAISEKIYHFTAHHWDFNALIASKYLAFIIAFYSVIAFIIIPSWRIITDKEKKKFAIFLFSIGFMIAAFYPNISNVLSRDGYMERSTYMTSNVIFFIAAFSVVVIAFINNSTERTTFMVKIVGITLFTICLIMQALVFISNQDKESEYDSLNIVNAERVLESGRGNGEVQYTLRYDERTGELITDDYDPKYGLDLSLVKVDLQNTLIYEEIASLKEDRFRENLKIILDESPEYFAGHKDTIYNFVKENSSLNTKDLKKELLKYAEKLNKDAFVNTNKLQGINSDSFCEQGKSYLEKNKDLESYRNGILKNLEGCNWKGKELSGKELKAEFLKYFSYFKPAETRHYRRSIDGLGHHVAFMKYLPSKKQVVELGFSYKRYREFVHPTSVKQTIILFAVIFVVLVLFPLFFKSSLVNPLNNLLSGVEKVNKGDLDVQVPVKVRDEIGFLADSFNSMVSSIKQARRELQDYAENLEEKVKERTQEVQEKMEEVQRLKVQQDGDYFLTSLLAKPLFYNANKSKLVHSEFMLKQKKQFEFRGKHSDLGGDICITGNLRLGKPDHYKRYTMVMNGDAMGKSMQGAGGALVMGVVMNSIMARSAANNRILDKTPSEWLEDVYNEIHAVFKSFNGSMVISATIFLIEEESGKCFYFNAEHPFTVLYRDGKASFLEEGLQLRKLGLDSEFDFQVRTFELKKGDVLILGSDGRDDIDLTPEETVRTINEDENLFLVNVEKGKGNLEDIESEIRKHGELTDDLSLLKVEFQMERKSDEPEEETFTGGDRIEVALNPDIIYEDAKQLYKNGKVDQALELLKTGYTHDTANQKINKLLGLLSFKGKDYTTAIEVLNNYLKTDPGLHEYWFYLSIANKKVGKYEQALQASLKLNDIQPENLSNLVNLSDIYRLMDQFDLAEEVAKKLIHLDPGNQNGERLLKLIERDRA
;
A
#
# COMPACT_ATOMS: atom_id res chain seq x y z
N MET A 1 15.99 -46.45 26.64
CA MET A 1 15.67 -45.02 26.43
C MET A 1 14.33 -44.75 27.10
N GLY A 2 14.34 -44.27 28.34
CA GLY A 2 13.13 -43.80 29.01
C GLY A 2 12.57 -42.55 28.34
N LEU A 3 11.31 -42.20 28.61
CA LEU A 3 10.56 -41.05 28.11
C LEU A 3 11.11 -39.67 28.58
N ASP A 4 12.44 -39.47 28.54
CA ASP A 4 13.12 -38.23 28.92
C ASP A 4 13.12 -37.16 27.81
N PHE A 5 12.48 -37.43 26.67
CA PHE A 5 12.42 -36.50 25.52
C PHE A 5 11.29 -35.47 25.59
N LEU A 6 10.47 -35.48 26.66
CA LEU A 6 9.34 -34.53 26.83
C LEU A 6 9.62 -33.48 27.92
N ARG A 7 10.88 -33.29 28.32
CA ARG A 7 11.18 -32.28 29.34
C ARG A 7 11.05 -30.86 28.77
N SER A 8 10.34 -30.01 29.50
CA SER A 8 10.10 -28.61 29.12
C SER A 8 11.37 -27.76 29.12
N ASP A 9 12.40 -28.14 29.87
CA ASP A 9 13.68 -27.42 29.97
C ASP A 9 14.58 -27.54 28.72
N LEU A 10 14.16 -28.35 27.75
CA LEU A 10 14.81 -28.52 26.44
C LEU A 10 14.13 -27.69 25.34
N ILE A 11 12.98 -27.06 25.63
CA ILE A 11 12.24 -26.21 24.71
C ILE A 11 12.76 -24.78 24.85
N LEU A 12 13.55 -24.33 23.87
CA LEU A 12 14.22 -23.04 23.90
C LEU A 12 14.01 -22.31 22.56
N PHE A 13 12.98 -21.47 22.51
CA PHE A 13 12.74 -20.58 21.36
C PHE A 13 13.92 -19.62 21.14
N ASN A 14 14.14 -19.28 19.88
CA ASN A 14 15.10 -18.30 19.40
C ASN A 14 14.56 -17.62 18.13
N TYR A 15 15.33 -16.67 17.59
CA TYR A 15 15.03 -16.00 16.31
C TYR A 15 14.72 -16.98 15.15
N TYR A 16 15.48 -18.06 14.99
CA TYR A 16 15.29 -19.01 13.90
C TYR A 16 14.02 -19.85 14.05
N SER A 17 13.64 -20.21 15.28
CA SER A 17 12.37 -20.89 15.55
C SER A 17 11.18 -20.00 15.20
N PHE A 18 11.27 -18.69 15.45
CA PHE A 18 10.27 -17.73 15.00
C PHE A 18 10.15 -17.70 13.47
N GLY A 19 11.28 -17.55 12.77
CA GLY A 19 11.30 -17.48 11.30
C GLY A 19 10.74 -18.73 10.64
N SER A 20 11.15 -19.93 11.08
CA SER A 20 10.60 -21.18 10.54
C SER A 20 9.12 -21.36 10.87
N LEU A 21 8.67 -20.96 12.06
CA LEU A 21 7.25 -20.98 12.42
C LEU A 21 6.42 -20.01 11.57
N LEU A 22 6.96 -18.83 11.26
CA LEU A 22 6.31 -17.84 10.40
C LEU A 22 6.03 -18.40 8.99
N VAL A 23 7.02 -19.06 8.38
CA VAL A 23 6.83 -19.72 7.07
C VAL A 23 5.87 -20.90 7.19
N THR A 24 5.97 -21.69 8.27
CA THR A 24 5.07 -22.82 8.54
C THR A 24 3.60 -22.36 8.60
N ILE A 25 3.30 -21.33 9.38
CA ILE A 25 1.92 -20.82 9.51
C ILE A 25 1.43 -20.25 8.17
N THR A 26 2.28 -19.48 7.48
CA THR A 26 1.93 -18.88 6.19
C THR A 26 1.62 -19.96 5.15
N THR A 27 2.39 -21.04 5.10
CA THR A 27 2.21 -22.13 4.13
C THR A 27 0.99 -22.99 4.45
N PHE A 28 0.70 -23.26 5.73
CA PHE A 28 -0.57 -23.89 6.11
C PHE A 28 -1.78 -23.01 5.83
N PHE A 29 -1.67 -21.70 6.03
CA PHE A 29 -2.71 -20.76 5.63
C PHE A 29 -3.00 -20.85 4.13
N LEU A 30 -1.95 -20.90 3.30
CA LEU A 30 -2.10 -21.08 1.85
C LEU A 30 -2.70 -22.44 1.48
N ALA A 31 -2.28 -23.51 2.15
CA ALA A 31 -2.88 -24.83 1.96
C ALA A 31 -4.39 -24.78 2.25
N ALA A 32 -4.78 -24.22 3.40
CA ALA A 32 -6.18 -24.05 3.78
C ALA A 32 -6.94 -23.16 2.77
N PHE A 33 -6.33 -22.05 2.34
CA PHE A 33 -6.90 -21.16 1.33
C PHE A 33 -7.20 -21.92 0.02
N PHE A 34 -6.21 -22.56 -0.60
CA PHE A 34 -6.41 -23.26 -1.88
C PHE A 34 -7.34 -24.47 -1.76
N LEU A 35 -7.29 -25.21 -0.65
CA LEU A 35 -8.15 -26.38 -0.44
C LEU A 35 -9.60 -26.00 -0.11
N SER A 36 -9.85 -24.82 0.46
CA SER A 36 -11.19 -24.34 0.81
C SER A 36 -11.95 -23.67 -0.34
N LEU A 37 -11.29 -23.41 -1.48
CA LEU A 37 -11.94 -22.80 -2.65
C LEU A 37 -13.11 -23.66 -3.18
N LYS A 38 -14.27 -23.02 -3.38
CA LYS A 38 -15.47 -23.64 -3.95
C LYS A 38 -15.27 -23.91 -5.45
N ARG A 39 -15.63 -25.11 -5.91
CA ARG A 39 -15.43 -25.58 -7.31
C ARG A 39 -13.98 -25.50 -7.80
N LYS A 40 -13.01 -25.76 -6.90
CA LYS A 40 -11.58 -25.80 -7.24
C LYS A 40 -11.27 -26.84 -8.33
N THR A 41 -10.37 -26.50 -9.22
CA THR A 41 -9.82 -27.35 -10.27
C THR A 41 -8.85 -28.38 -9.68
N VAL A 42 -8.55 -29.42 -10.46
CA VAL A 42 -7.54 -30.41 -10.08
C VAL A 42 -6.16 -29.77 -9.90
N ALA A 43 -5.83 -28.74 -10.70
CA ALA A 43 -4.59 -28.00 -10.57
C ALA A 43 -4.50 -27.28 -9.21
N THR A 44 -5.54 -26.53 -8.83
CA THR A 44 -5.62 -25.84 -7.53
C THR A 44 -5.59 -26.82 -6.36
N PHE A 45 -6.18 -28.01 -6.50
CA PHE A 45 -6.06 -29.05 -5.48
C PHE A 45 -4.59 -29.49 -5.28
N HIS A 46 -3.85 -29.76 -6.36
CA HIS A 46 -2.42 -30.09 -6.24
C HIS A 46 -1.61 -28.92 -5.67
N LEU A 47 -1.95 -27.67 -6.01
CA LEU A 47 -1.32 -26.49 -5.42
C LEU A 47 -1.53 -26.42 -3.89
N GLY A 48 -2.76 -26.66 -3.42
CA GLY A 48 -3.06 -26.71 -1.99
C GLY A 48 -2.35 -27.86 -1.26
N VAL A 49 -2.29 -29.05 -1.87
CA VAL A 49 -1.53 -30.18 -1.31
C VAL A 49 -0.02 -29.89 -1.27
N ALA A 50 0.53 -29.23 -2.29
CA ALA A 50 1.94 -28.83 -2.30
C ALA A 50 2.26 -27.90 -1.12
N PHE A 51 1.43 -26.88 -0.88
CA PHE A 51 1.61 -25.99 0.28
C PHE A 51 1.43 -26.72 1.62
N PHE A 52 0.56 -27.72 1.69
CA PHE A 52 0.39 -28.54 2.89
C PHE A 52 1.65 -29.38 3.19
N THR A 53 2.18 -30.08 2.19
CA THR A 53 3.41 -30.87 2.36
C THR A 53 4.62 -29.99 2.59
N PHE A 54 4.65 -28.79 2.00
CA PHE A 54 5.68 -27.79 2.28
C PHE A 54 5.59 -27.25 3.72
N GLY A 55 4.39 -27.02 4.25
CA GLY A 55 4.21 -26.66 5.66
C GLY A 55 4.73 -27.74 6.61
N LEU A 56 4.49 -29.02 6.30
CA LEU A 56 5.09 -30.14 7.04
C LEU A 56 6.62 -30.20 6.91
N PHE A 57 7.17 -29.85 5.75
CA PHE A 57 8.61 -29.71 5.55
C PHE A 57 9.20 -28.61 6.47
N GLU A 58 8.54 -27.45 6.56
CA GLU A 58 8.98 -26.32 7.40
C GLU A 58 8.87 -26.60 8.91
N ILE A 59 7.93 -27.46 9.33
CA ILE A 59 7.89 -27.98 10.72
C ILE A 59 9.23 -28.61 11.09
N GLY A 60 9.93 -29.27 10.16
CA GLY A 60 11.25 -29.83 10.41
C GLY A 60 12.25 -28.77 10.86
N TYR A 61 12.34 -27.65 10.14
CA TYR A 61 13.22 -26.55 10.53
C TYR A 61 12.80 -25.89 11.85
N PHE A 62 11.49 -25.77 12.09
CA PHE A 62 10.99 -25.31 13.38
C PHE A 62 11.44 -26.23 14.52
N MET A 63 11.25 -27.55 14.38
CA MET A 63 11.69 -28.57 15.34
C MET A 63 13.19 -28.51 15.62
N ALA A 64 14.00 -28.30 14.58
CA ALA A 64 15.43 -28.14 14.70
C ALA A 64 15.81 -26.95 15.59
N ALA A 65 15.15 -25.80 15.38
CA ALA A 65 15.50 -24.55 16.02
C ALA A 65 14.99 -24.44 17.46
N PHE A 66 13.80 -24.97 17.77
CA PHE A 66 13.20 -24.83 19.11
C PHE A 66 13.69 -25.88 20.11
N TYR A 67 14.04 -27.09 19.67
CA TYR A 67 14.33 -28.20 20.58
C TYR A 67 15.83 -28.43 20.77
N TYR A 68 16.36 -28.11 21.95
CA TYR A 68 17.78 -28.20 22.25
C TYR A 68 18.18 -29.59 22.75
N HIS A 69 18.17 -30.59 21.86
CA HIS A 69 18.60 -31.96 22.15
C HIS A 69 19.06 -32.69 20.88
N PRO A 70 20.02 -33.63 20.92
CA PRO A 70 20.52 -34.33 19.72
C PRO A 70 19.46 -35.06 18.89
N ILE A 71 18.30 -35.39 19.48
CA ILE A 71 17.16 -35.98 18.74
C ILE A 71 16.54 -35.00 17.75
N ALA A 72 16.76 -33.69 17.91
CA ALA A 72 16.29 -32.70 16.95
C ALA A 72 16.92 -32.89 15.57
N ALA A 73 18.13 -33.48 15.47
CA ALA A 73 18.77 -33.79 14.17
C ALA A 73 17.89 -34.65 13.23
N TYR A 74 16.98 -35.47 13.78
CA TYR A 74 16.03 -36.26 12.99
C TYR A 74 14.98 -35.42 12.25
N HIS A 75 14.92 -34.11 12.50
CA HIS A 75 14.17 -33.18 11.65
C HIS A 75 14.55 -33.35 10.16
N ARG A 76 15.79 -33.78 9.88
CA ARG A 76 16.27 -33.99 8.51
C ARG A 76 15.47 -35.05 7.78
N TRP A 77 14.97 -36.07 8.47
CA TRP A 77 14.12 -37.09 7.85
C TRP A 77 12.80 -36.46 7.37
N LEU A 78 12.22 -35.56 8.17
CA LEU A 78 11.04 -34.81 7.75
C LEU A 78 11.33 -33.92 6.53
N THR A 79 12.42 -33.12 6.59
CA THR A 79 12.77 -32.20 5.49
C THR A 79 13.19 -32.94 4.20
N GLY A 80 13.96 -34.01 4.32
CA GLY A 80 14.50 -34.76 3.18
C GLY A 80 13.43 -35.58 2.46
N CYS A 81 12.44 -36.10 3.20
CA CYS A 81 11.36 -36.90 2.63
C CYS A 81 10.23 -36.07 2.01
N LEU A 82 9.96 -34.86 2.51
CA LEU A 82 8.79 -34.07 2.08
C LEU A 82 9.05 -33.07 0.95
N ILE A 83 10.31 -32.69 0.70
CA ILE A 83 10.63 -31.70 -0.34
C ILE A 83 10.34 -32.21 -1.76
N LEU A 84 10.66 -33.46 -2.08
CA LEU A 84 10.42 -34.03 -3.42
C LEU A 84 8.92 -34.27 -3.69
N PRO A 85 8.11 -34.82 -2.77
CA PRO A 85 6.66 -34.83 -2.90
C PRO A 85 6.08 -33.43 -3.10
N THR A 86 6.58 -32.43 -2.37
CA THR A 86 6.13 -31.04 -2.52
C THR A 86 6.37 -30.53 -3.96
N ILE A 87 7.60 -30.66 -4.48
CA ILE A 87 7.91 -30.24 -5.85
C ILE A 87 7.11 -31.04 -6.87
N THR A 88 6.83 -32.32 -6.59
CA THR A 88 5.95 -33.15 -7.45
C THR A 88 4.54 -32.55 -7.55
N HIS A 89 3.95 -32.11 -6.44
CA HIS A 89 2.63 -31.48 -6.47
C HIS A 89 2.65 -30.10 -7.14
N PHE A 90 3.71 -29.31 -6.99
CA PHE A 90 3.89 -28.09 -7.79
C PHE A 90 4.04 -28.40 -9.29
N THR A 91 4.75 -29.47 -9.65
CA THR A 91 4.86 -29.97 -11.03
C THR A 91 3.47 -30.28 -11.59
N GLN A 92 2.62 -30.97 -10.81
CA GLN A 92 1.25 -31.30 -11.21
C GLN A 92 0.38 -30.06 -11.40
N PHE A 93 0.58 -29.01 -10.60
CA PHE A 93 -0.09 -27.72 -10.81
C PHE A 93 0.23 -27.17 -12.22
N PHE A 94 1.50 -27.07 -12.61
CA PHE A 94 1.88 -26.54 -13.93
C PHE A 94 1.43 -27.41 -15.10
N ILE A 95 1.44 -28.74 -14.96
CA ILE A 95 0.95 -29.65 -16.02
C ILE A 95 -0.55 -29.45 -16.29
N ARG A 96 -1.33 -29.17 -15.24
CA ARG A 96 -2.80 -29.20 -15.27
C ARG A 96 -3.44 -27.81 -15.30
N TYR A 97 -2.70 -26.76 -14.96
CA TYR A 97 -3.12 -25.38 -15.11
C TYR A 97 -2.85 -24.90 -16.54
N PRO A 98 -3.77 -24.16 -17.19
CA PRO A 98 -5.08 -23.74 -16.72
C PRO A 98 -6.22 -24.70 -17.12
N SER A 99 -5.94 -25.69 -17.96
CA SER A 99 -6.89 -26.73 -18.40
C SER A 99 -6.25 -28.10 -18.28
N ASN A 100 -6.99 -29.07 -17.71
CA ASN A 100 -6.50 -30.42 -17.37
C ASN A 100 -6.40 -31.35 -18.60
N ASN A 101 -5.87 -30.87 -19.72
CA ASN A 101 -5.83 -31.58 -21.00
C ASN A 101 -4.80 -32.73 -20.99
N ASN A 102 -3.70 -32.57 -20.26
CA ASN A 102 -2.57 -33.50 -20.23
C ASN A 102 -2.69 -34.55 -19.12
N ARG A 103 -3.89 -35.08 -18.86
CA ARG A 103 -4.17 -35.94 -17.69
C ARG A 103 -3.30 -37.21 -17.64
N LYS A 104 -3.09 -37.89 -18.78
CA LYS A 104 -2.29 -39.12 -18.86
C LYS A 104 -0.81 -38.85 -18.56
N PHE A 105 -0.24 -37.82 -19.19
CA PHE A 105 1.13 -37.39 -18.95
C PHE A 105 1.34 -36.99 -17.48
N GLY A 106 0.44 -36.16 -16.94
CA GLY A 106 0.49 -35.76 -15.52
C GLY A 106 0.46 -36.95 -14.56
N PHE A 107 -0.39 -37.95 -14.81
CA PHE A 107 -0.47 -39.15 -13.98
C PHE A 107 0.84 -39.95 -13.97
N TRP A 108 1.36 -40.32 -15.15
CA TRP A 108 2.61 -41.09 -15.23
C TRP A 108 3.81 -40.33 -14.68
N MET A 109 3.89 -39.01 -14.94
CA MET A 109 4.92 -38.15 -14.37
C MET A 109 4.87 -38.13 -12.84
N MET A 110 3.69 -38.02 -12.24
CA MET A 110 3.51 -38.04 -10.79
C MET A 110 3.96 -39.37 -10.18
N VAL A 111 3.55 -40.50 -10.78
CA VAL A 111 3.95 -41.84 -10.33
C VAL A 111 5.46 -42.00 -10.38
N PHE A 112 6.09 -41.62 -11.50
CA PHE A 112 7.54 -41.66 -11.65
C PHE A 112 8.26 -40.79 -10.60
N GLN A 113 7.83 -39.53 -10.42
CA GLN A 113 8.41 -38.62 -9.43
C GLN A 113 8.23 -39.12 -7.99
N HIS A 114 7.11 -39.76 -7.65
CA HIS A 114 6.95 -40.36 -6.31
C HIS A 114 7.82 -41.60 -6.11
N ILE A 115 7.94 -42.48 -7.10
CA ILE A 115 8.84 -43.66 -7.01
C ILE A 115 10.29 -43.20 -6.83
N LEU A 116 10.74 -42.27 -7.67
CA LEU A 116 12.09 -41.72 -7.57
C LEU A 116 12.29 -40.97 -6.24
N GLY A 117 11.32 -40.16 -5.82
CA GLY A 117 11.34 -39.48 -4.54
C GLY A 117 11.43 -40.44 -3.34
N PHE A 118 10.74 -41.58 -3.38
CA PHE A 118 10.80 -42.61 -2.36
C PHE A 118 12.18 -43.30 -2.29
N ILE A 119 12.78 -43.64 -3.44
CA ILE A 119 14.13 -44.21 -3.51
C ILE A 119 15.15 -43.24 -2.90
N VAL A 120 15.08 -41.96 -3.28
CA VAL A 120 15.98 -40.92 -2.78
C VAL A 120 15.79 -40.68 -1.28
N ALA A 121 14.54 -40.69 -0.80
CA ALA A 121 14.23 -40.60 0.62
C ALA A 121 14.83 -41.76 1.43
N CYS A 122 14.70 -43.01 0.95
CA CYS A 122 15.28 -44.18 1.61
C CYS A 122 16.82 -44.09 1.66
N PHE A 123 17.44 -43.72 0.54
CA PHE A 123 18.89 -43.52 0.47
C PHE A 123 19.38 -42.40 1.39
N PHE A 124 18.64 -41.28 1.45
CA PHE A 124 18.95 -40.17 2.34
C PHE A 124 18.82 -40.54 3.83
N ILE A 125 17.76 -41.27 4.21
CA ILE A 125 17.60 -41.78 5.58
C ILE A 125 18.75 -42.72 5.93
N TYR A 126 19.11 -43.66 5.04
CA TYR A 126 20.21 -44.58 5.26
C TYR A 126 21.54 -43.84 5.54
N LEU A 127 21.91 -42.89 4.67
CA LEU A 127 23.16 -42.14 4.84
C LEU A 127 23.16 -41.24 6.08
N THR A 128 22.02 -40.64 6.42
CA THR A 128 21.92 -39.77 7.60
C THR A 128 21.87 -40.56 8.91
N ALA A 129 21.29 -41.77 8.92
CA ALA A 129 21.21 -42.63 10.10
C ALA A 129 22.59 -43.08 10.61
N ILE A 130 23.57 -43.23 9.72
CA ILE A 130 24.95 -43.61 10.06
C ILE A 130 25.89 -42.40 10.25
N SER A 131 25.37 -41.17 10.11
CA SER A 131 26.18 -39.95 10.22
C SER A 131 26.22 -39.43 11.67
N GLU A 132 27.34 -38.81 12.05
CA GLU A 132 27.47 -38.15 13.35
C GLU A 132 26.52 -36.96 13.50
N LYS A 133 26.10 -36.68 14.74
CA LYS A 133 25.27 -35.52 15.07
C LYS A 133 26.17 -34.33 15.41
N ILE A 134 25.87 -33.18 14.81
CA ILE A 134 26.59 -31.93 15.02
C ILE A 134 25.60 -30.85 15.43
N TYR A 135 26.07 -29.94 16.29
CA TYR A 135 25.33 -28.76 16.66
C TYR A 135 25.88 -27.53 15.94
N HIS A 136 25.02 -26.82 15.21
CA HIS A 136 25.39 -25.62 14.49
C HIS A 136 25.14 -24.38 15.35
N PHE A 137 26.21 -23.77 15.86
CA PHE A 137 26.10 -22.58 16.70
C PHE A 137 25.58 -21.34 15.97
N THR A 138 25.84 -21.18 14.67
CA THR A 138 25.38 -20.01 13.91
C THR A 138 23.86 -19.98 13.70
N ALA A 139 23.20 -21.13 13.63
CA ALA A 139 21.73 -21.22 13.50
C ALA A 139 21.05 -21.97 14.65
N HIS A 140 21.78 -22.22 15.73
CA HIS A 140 21.29 -22.74 17.00
C HIS A 140 20.43 -24.02 16.93
N HIS A 141 20.85 -25.01 16.13
CA HIS A 141 20.12 -26.29 15.96
C HIS A 141 21.05 -27.50 15.82
N TRP A 142 20.49 -28.69 16.07
CA TRP A 142 21.13 -29.99 15.82
C TRP A 142 20.86 -30.47 14.40
N ASP A 143 21.89 -31.06 13.77
CA ASP A 143 21.82 -31.62 12.42
C ASP A 143 22.72 -32.87 12.32
N PHE A 144 22.65 -33.60 11.20
CA PHE A 144 23.59 -34.65 10.84
C PHE A 144 24.78 -34.07 10.05
N ASN A 145 25.98 -34.52 10.37
CA ASN A 145 27.19 -34.26 9.61
C ASN A 145 27.22 -35.14 8.33
N ALA A 146 26.22 -34.98 7.47
CA ALA A 146 26.00 -35.78 6.27
C ALA A 146 26.17 -34.93 4.99
N LEU A 147 27.38 -34.40 4.78
CA LEU A 147 27.66 -33.47 3.67
C LEU A 147 27.38 -34.10 2.30
N ILE A 148 27.84 -35.34 2.09
CA ILE A 148 27.68 -36.10 0.85
C ILE A 148 26.19 -36.35 0.55
N ALA A 149 25.43 -36.85 1.55
CA ALA A 149 24.00 -37.09 1.42
C ALA A 149 23.24 -35.81 1.06
N SER A 150 23.63 -34.68 1.69
CA SER A 150 23.03 -33.38 1.45
C SER A 150 23.33 -32.85 0.04
N LYS A 151 24.54 -33.09 -0.50
CA LYS A 151 24.92 -32.71 -1.86
C LYS A 151 24.13 -33.48 -2.91
N TYR A 152 24.01 -34.81 -2.76
CA TYR A 152 23.19 -35.61 -3.67
C TYR A 152 21.72 -35.19 -3.64
N LEU A 153 21.16 -34.97 -2.44
CA LEU A 153 19.78 -34.49 -2.31
C LEU A 153 19.60 -33.11 -2.97
N ALA A 154 20.53 -32.17 -2.78
CA ALA A 154 20.47 -30.85 -3.40
C ALA A 154 20.51 -30.90 -4.93
N PHE A 155 21.33 -31.79 -5.51
CA PHE A 155 21.37 -32.02 -6.96
C PHE A 155 20.03 -32.57 -7.48
N ILE A 156 19.44 -33.54 -6.78
CA ILE A 156 18.14 -34.12 -7.14
C ILE A 156 17.01 -33.08 -7.00
N ILE A 157 17.04 -32.26 -5.94
CA ILE A 157 16.10 -31.14 -5.78
C ILE A 157 16.26 -30.17 -6.95
N ALA A 158 17.50 -29.79 -7.32
CA ALA A 158 17.75 -28.90 -8.46
C ALA A 158 17.16 -29.47 -9.76
N PHE A 159 17.37 -30.76 -10.00
CA PHE A 159 16.82 -31.46 -11.16
C PHE A 159 15.29 -31.43 -11.17
N TYR A 160 14.64 -31.75 -10.04
CA TYR A 160 13.18 -31.64 -9.88
C TYR A 160 12.68 -30.21 -10.11
N SER A 161 13.36 -29.22 -9.55
CA SER A 161 13.02 -27.80 -9.69
C SER A 161 13.17 -27.29 -11.12
N VAL A 162 14.22 -27.68 -11.85
CA VAL A 162 14.39 -27.34 -13.28
C VAL A 162 13.25 -27.93 -14.11
N ILE A 163 12.86 -29.18 -13.87
CA ILE A 163 11.72 -29.78 -14.55
C ILE A 163 10.43 -29.04 -14.22
N ALA A 164 10.15 -28.83 -12.93
CA ALA A 164 8.90 -28.29 -12.43
C ALA A 164 8.70 -26.80 -12.75
N PHE A 165 9.77 -26.00 -12.71
CA PHE A 165 9.70 -24.54 -12.71
C PHE A 165 10.38 -23.89 -13.93
N ILE A 166 11.01 -24.68 -14.81
CA ILE A 166 11.56 -24.16 -16.07
C ILE A 166 11.00 -24.96 -17.25
N ILE A 167 11.28 -26.26 -17.33
CA ILE A 167 10.96 -27.08 -18.51
C ILE A 167 9.44 -27.15 -18.72
N ILE A 168 8.68 -27.55 -17.69
CA ILE A 168 7.23 -27.68 -17.83
C ILE A 168 6.55 -26.33 -18.07
N PRO A 169 6.81 -25.26 -17.29
CA PRO A 169 6.22 -23.95 -17.56
C PRO A 169 6.56 -23.43 -18.96
N SER A 170 7.81 -23.60 -19.43
CA SER A 170 8.22 -23.19 -20.78
C SER A 170 7.45 -23.95 -21.86
N TRP A 171 7.35 -25.28 -21.73
CA TRP A 171 6.54 -26.09 -22.62
C TRP A 171 5.06 -25.66 -22.62
N ARG A 172 4.49 -25.35 -21.46
CA ARG A 172 3.10 -24.88 -21.33
C ARG A 172 2.90 -23.49 -21.95
N ILE A 173 3.85 -22.57 -21.79
CA ILE A 173 3.83 -21.23 -22.42
C ILE A 173 3.85 -21.33 -23.94
N ILE A 174 4.62 -22.28 -24.51
CA ILE A 174 4.68 -22.51 -25.96
C ILE A 174 3.36 -23.12 -26.48
N THR A 175 2.72 -24.00 -25.72
CA THR A 175 1.57 -24.81 -26.18
C THR A 175 0.18 -24.23 -25.90
N ASP A 176 -0.01 -23.35 -24.91
CA ASP A 176 -1.33 -22.80 -24.54
C ASP A 176 -1.71 -21.52 -25.32
N LYS A 177 -2.97 -21.06 -25.22
CA LYS A 177 -3.49 -19.82 -25.88
C LYS A 177 -3.11 -18.52 -25.13
N GLU A 178 -3.04 -17.40 -25.85
CA GLU A 178 -2.42 -16.11 -25.45
C GLU A 178 -2.76 -15.58 -24.05
N LYS A 179 -4.04 -15.54 -23.64
CA LYS A 179 -4.44 -14.89 -22.37
C LYS A 179 -3.97 -15.57 -21.08
N LYS A 180 -3.45 -16.81 -21.10
CA LYS A 180 -3.03 -17.54 -19.88
C LYS A 180 -1.53 -17.81 -19.80
N LYS A 181 -0.76 -17.46 -20.84
CA LYS A 181 0.70 -17.60 -20.88
C LYS A 181 1.39 -16.72 -19.83
N PHE A 182 0.93 -15.47 -19.71
CA PHE A 182 1.47 -14.51 -18.75
C PHE A 182 1.30 -14.97 -17.29
N ALA A 183 0.17 -15.60 -16.97
CA ALA A 183 -0.07 -16.18 -15.65
C ALA A 183 0.91 -17.31 -15.31
N ILE A 184 1.15 -18.23 -16.26
CA ILE A 184 2.12 -19.33 -16.10
C ILE A 184 3.52 -18.77 -15.89
N PHE A 185 3.90 -17.73 -16.64
CA PHE A 185 5.18 -17.04 -16.47
C PHE A 185 5.34 -16.43 -15.08
N LEU A 186 4.34 -15.70 -14.57
CA LEU A 186 4.36 -15.13 -13.22
C LEU A 186 4.47 -16.19 -12.12
N PHE A 187 3.72 -17.29 -12.23
CA PHE A 187 3.88 -18.43 -11.31
C PHE A 187 5.29 -19.00 -11.36
N SER A 188 5.84 -19.15 -12.56
CA SER A 188 7.18 -19.67 -12.78
C SER A 188 8.23 -18.82 -12.06
N ILE A 189 8.16 -17.49 -12.16
CA ILE A 189 9.06 -16.57 -11.45
C ILE A 189 8.98 -16.79 -9.93
N GLY A 190 7.77 -16.76 -9.36
CA GLY A 190 7.58 -16.94 -7.91
C GLY A 190 8.18 -18.27 -7.43
N PHE A 191 7.87 -19.37 -8.10
CA PHE A 191 8.42 -20.67 -7.71
C PHE A 191 9.91 -20.85 -8.01
N MET A 192 10.45 -20.21 -9.04
CA MET A 192 11.90 -20.21 -9.28
C MET A 192 12.65 -19.54 -8.13
N ILE A 193 12.14 -18.41 -7.63
CA ILE A 193 12.71 -17.73 -6.45
C ILE A 193 12.65 -18.67 -5.23
N ALA A 194 11.50 -19.28 -4.96
CA ALA A 194 11.33 -20.22 -3.84
C ALA A 194 12.16 -21.51 -3.97
N ALA A 195 12.53 -21.92 -5.19
CA ALA A 195 13.22 -23.20 -5.40
C ALA A 195 14.74 -23.05 -5.54
N PHE A 196 15.19 -22.16 -6.42
CA PHE A 196 16.62 -22.06 -6.76
C PHE A 196 17.41 -21.34 -5.68
N TYR A 197 16.89 -20.24 -5.12
CA TYR A 197 17.62 -19.52 -4.09
C TYR A 197 17.88 -20.39 -2.85
N PRO A 198 16.88 -21.02 -2.21
CA PRO A 198 17.12 -21.88 -1.05
C PRO A 198 18.00 -23.09 -1.34
N ASN A 199 17.95 -23.63 -2.57
CA ASN A 199 18.80 -24.76 -2.92
C ASN A 199 20.27 -24.34 -3.07
N ILE A 200 20.53 -23.24 -3.80
CA ILE A 200 21.88 -22.68 -3.97
C ILE A 200 22.45 -22.22 -2.62
N SER A 201 21.67 -21.47 -1.85
CA SER A 201 22.09 -20.96 -0.54
C SER A 201 22.34 -22.09 0.45
N ASN A 202 21.60 -23.20 0.39
CA ASN A 202 21.86 -24.39 1.20
C ASN A 202 23.21 -25.03 0.85
N VAL A 203 23.53 -25.17 -0.44
CA VAL A 203 24.83 -25.70 -0.90
C VAL A 203 25.97 -24.79 -0.46
N LEU A 204 25.85 -23.48 -0.71
CA LEU A 204 26.83 -22.48 -0.26
C LEU A 204 27.02 -22.52 1.26
N SER A 205 25.94 -22.69 2.01
CA SER A 205 26.00 -22.79 3.47
C SER A 205 26.59 -24.10 3.97
N ARG A 206 26.39 -25.21 3.26
CA ARG A 206 27.06 -26.51 3.53
C ARG A 206 28.55 -26.49 3.24
N ASP A 207 28.96 -25.78 2.20
CA ASP A 207 30.37 -25.62 1.86
C ASP A 207 31.06 -24.50 2.66
N GLY A 208 30.34 -23.83 3.56
CA GLY A 208 30.87 -22.80 4.46
C GLY A 208 31.00 -21.40 3.84
N TYR A 209 30.63 -21.20 2.57
CA TYR A 209 30.67 -19.88 1.92
C TYR A 209 29.62 -18.90 2.44
N MET A 210 28.59 -19.42 3.11
CA MET A 210 27.48 -18.68 3.70
C MET A 210 27.19 -19.22 5.10
N GLU A 211 27.02 -18.34 6.09
CA GLU A 211 26.66 -18.81 7.44
C GLU A 211 25.25 -19.44 7.46
N ARG A 212 25.02 -20.36 8.40
CA ARG A 212 23.70 -20.98 8.57
C ARG A 212 22.64 -19.98 8.99
N SER A 213 23.03 -18.99 9.80
CA SER A 213 22.22 -17.84 10.20
C SER A 213 21.64 -17.10 8.99
N THR A 214 22.53 -16.71 8.06
CA THR A 214 22.17 -16.00 6.83
C THR A 214 21.27 -16.87 5.96
N TYR A 215 21.60 -18.15 5.81
CA TYR A 215 20.81 -19.10 5.01
C TYR A 215 19.36 -19.23 5.50
N MET A 216 19.18 -19.47 6.80
CA MET A 216 17.84 -19.62 7.39
C MET A 216 17.05 -18.31 7.30
N THR A 217 17.70 -17.18 7.59
CA THR A 217 17.07 -15.86 7.54
C THR A 217 16.60 -15.51 6.14
N SER A 218 17.47 -15.70 5.14
CA SER A 218 17.14 -15.34 3.77
C SER A 218 16.06 -16.25 3.20
N ASN A 219 16.06 -17.55 3.51
CA ASN A 219 14.99 -18.44 3.09
C ASN A 219 13.61 -17.99 3.57
N VAL A 220 13.49 -17.55 4.82
CA VAL A 220 12.21 -17.04 5.35
C VAL A 220 11.72 -15.87 4.52
N ILE A 221 12.58 -14.88 4.24
CA ILE A 221 12.25 -13.70 3.46
C ILE A 221 11.86 -14.08 2.02
N PHE A 222 12.67 -14.91 1.36
CA PHE A 222 12.44 -15.32 -0.03
C PHE A 222 11.21 -16.22 -0.18
N PHE A 223 10.92 -17.12 0.77
CA PHE A 223 9.70 -17.92 0.73
C PHE A 223 8.45 -17.05 0.87
N ILE A 224 8.42 -16.14 1.84
CA ILE A 224 7.27 -15.24 2.07
C ILE A 224 7.04 -14.36 0.83
N ALA A 225 8.10 -13.75 0.28
CA ALA A 225 8.01 -12.92 -0.93
C ALA A 225 7.64 -13.72 -2.20
N ALA A 226 8.20 -14.91 -2.38
CA ALA A 226 7.87 -15.77 -3.51
C ALA A 226 6.40 -16.22 -3.47
N PHE A 227 5.93 -16.66 -2.30
CA PHE A 227 4.55 -17.11 -2.14
C PHE A 227 3.55 -15.97 -2.25
N SER A 228 3.90 -14.74 -1.85
CA SER A 228 3.05 -13.57 -2.10
C SER A 228 2.89 -13.32 -3.60
N VAL A 229 3.97 -13.43 -4.40
CA VAL A 229 3.90 -13.32 -5.87
C VAL A 229 3.01 -14.40 -6.46
N VAL A 230 3.16 -15.66 -6.02
CA VAL A 230 2.31 -16.78 -6.47
C VAL A 230 0.84 -16.51 -6.17
N VAL A 231 0.51 -16.04 -4.97
CA VAL A 231 -0.87 -15.77 -4.57
C VAL A 231 -1.48 -14.61 -5.34
N ILE A 232 -0.72 -13.52 -5.55
CA ILE A 232 -1.17 -12.37 -6.35
C ILE A 232 -1.40 -12.81 -7.80
N ALA A 233 -0.48 -13.57 -8.38
CA ALA A 233 -0.62 -14.11 -9.73
C ALA A 233 -1.87 -15.01 -9.84
N PHE A 234 -2.13 -15.84 -8.83
CA PHE A 234 -3.32 -16.70 -8.77
C PHE A 234 -4.60 -15.89 -8.69
N ILE A 235 -4.66 -14.92 -7.78
CA ILE A 235 -5.84 -14.10 -7.52
C ILE A 235 -6.26 -13.26 -8.76
N ASN A 236 -5.28 -12.85 -9.57
CA ASN A 236 -5.51 -11.99 -10.73
C ASN A 236 -5.79 -12.78 -12.01
N ASN A 237 -5.30 -14.02 -12.12
CA ASN A 237 -5.37 -14.78 -13.37
C ASN A 237 -6.20 -16.07 -13.30
N SER A 238 -6.53 -16.57 -12.10
CA SER A 238 -7.32 -17.78 -11.94
C SER A 238 -8.78 -17.55 -12.34
N THR A 239 -9.39 -18.54 -12.98
CA THR A 239 -10.83 -18.56 -13.29
C THR A 239 -11.70 -18.84 -12.06
N GLU A 240 -11.09 -19.22 -10.95
CA GLU A 240 -11.78 -19.55 -9.71
C GLU A 240 -12.19 -18.27 -8.98
N ARG A 241 -13.48 -18.15 -8.67
CA ARG A 241 -14.01 -16.97 -7.99
C ARG A 241 -13.46 -16.90 -6.56
N THR A 242 -12.57 -15.95 -6.33
CA THR A 242 -12.14 -15.54 -5.00
C THR A 242 -12.96 -14.33 -4.56
N THR A 243 -13.24 -14.21 -3.27
CA THR A 243 -13.91 -13.00 -2.76
C THR A 243 -12.92 -11.86 -2.68
N PHE A 244 -13.38 -10.62 -2.88
CA PHE A 244 -12.56 -9.42 -2.73
C PHE A 244 -11.85 -9.37 -1.36
N MET A 245 -12.55 -9.77 -0.29
CA MET A 245 -12.02 -9.85 1.07
C MET A 245 -10.76 -10.70 1.17
N VAL A 246 -10.77 -11.89 0.54
CA VAL A 246 -9.64 -12.82 0.62
C VAL A 246 -8.42 -12.25 -0.09
N LYS A 247 -8.61 -11.43 -1.14
CA LYS A 247 -7.49 -10.77 -1.82
C LYS A 247 -6.77 -9.79 -0.90
N ILE A 248 -7.54 -8.92 -0.24
CA ILE A 248 -6.98 -7.92 0.69
C ILE A 248 -6.31 -8.63 1.87
N VAL A 249 -7.01 -9.55 2.54
CA VAL A 249 -6.49 -10.28 3.71
C VAL A 249 -5.19 -11.02 3.36
N GLY A 250 -5.14 -11.68 2.20
CA GLY A 250 -3.94 -12.38 1.74
C GLY A 250 -2.75 -11.44 1.58
N ILE A 251 -2.92 -10.33 0.86
CA ILE A 251 -1.85 -9.34 0.66
C ILE A 251 -1.38 -8.75 1.99
N THR A 252 -2.33 -8.32 2.85
CA THR A 252 -2.05 -7.76 4.16
C THR A 252 -1.27 -8.74 5.05
N LEU A 253 -1.64 -10.03 5.05
CA LEU A 253 -0.94 -11.06 5.82
C LEU A 253 0.54 -11.15 5.43
N PHE A 254 0.84 -11.26 4.13
CA PHE A 254 2.23 -11.38 3.67
C PHE A 254 3.07 -10.15 4.01
N THR A 255 2.51 -8.95 3.82
CA THR A 255 3.20 -7.70 4.18
C THR A 255 3.54 -7.65 5.65
N ILE A 256 2.58 -8.01 6.51
CA ILE A 256 2.78 -8.04 7.96
C ILE A 256 3.80 -9.10 8.36
N CYS A 257 3.79 -10.29 7.74
CA CYS A 257 4.78 -11.33 8.00
C CYS A 257 6.20 -10.84 7.68
N LEU A 258 6.41 -10.13 6.56
CA LEU A 258 7.72 -9.57 6.22
C LEU A 258 8.18 -8.49 7.21
N ILE A 259 7.28 -7.60 7.61
CA ILE A 259 7.57 -6.55 8.61
C ILE A 259 7.93 -7.20 9.95
N MET A 260 7.15 -8.19 10.39
CA MET A 260 7.41 -8.94 11.63
C MET A 260 8.79 -9.61 11.60
N GLN A 261 9.15 -10.24 10.48
CA GLN A 261 10.47 -10.87 10.34
C GLN A 261 11.61 -9.85 10.51
N ALA A 262 11.48 -8.66 9.92
CA ALA A 262 12.47 -7.60 10.03
C ALA A 262 12.58 -7.04 11.47
N LEU A 263 11.45 -6.75 12.12
CA LEU A 263 11.41 -6.25 13.50
C LEU A 263 11.99 -7.27 14.49
N VAL A 264 11.66 -8.55 14.30
CA VAL A 264 12.16 -9.64 15.14
C VAL A 264 13.65 -9.86 14.95
N PHE A 265 14.19 -9.68 13.74
CA PHE A 265 15.64 -9.70 13.51
C PHE A 265 16.36 -8.60 14.32
N ILE A 266 15.91 -7.34 14.21
CA ILE A 266 16.49 -6.22 14.93
C ILE A 266 16.42 -6.44 16.44
N SER A 267 15.25 -6.80 16.95
CA SER A 267 15.03 -7.01 18.38
C SER A 267 15.85 -8.17 18.97
N ASN A 268 16.10 -9.24 18.22
CA ASN A 268 16.97 -10.33 18.70
C ASN A 268 18.45 -9.93 18.61
N GLN A 269 18.87 -9.15 17.61
CA GLN A 269 20.23 -8.64 17.53
C GLN A 269 20.57 -7.76 18.74
N ASP A 270 19.64 -6.89 19.14
CA ASP A 270 19.78 -6.08 20.36
C ASP A 270 19.88 -6.97 21.61
N LYS A 271 19.05 -8.02 21.68
CA LYS A 271 19.05 -8.95 22.82
C LYS A 271 20.35 -9.76 22.92
N GLU A 272 20.92 -10.17 21.79
CA GLU A 272 22.23 -10.83 21.76
C GLU A 272 23.36 -9.88 22.19
N SER A 273 23.32 -8.62 21.75
CA SER A 273 24.28 -7.58 22.17
C SER A 273 24.21 -7.29 23.68
N GLU A 274 23.01 -7.29 24.26
CA GLU A 274 22.80 -7.18 25.72
C GLU A 274 23.44 -8.36 26.47
N TYR A 275 23.28 -9.58 25.97
CA TYR A 275 23.92 -10.76 26.54
C TYR A 275 25.45 -10.65 26.49
N ASP A 276 26.00 -10.26 25.34
CA ASP A 276 27.44 -10.16 25.14
C ASP A 276 28.04 -9.08 26.06
N SER A 277 27.42 -7.90 26.12
CA SER A 277 27.85 -6.79 27.00
C SER A 277 27.83 -7.19 28.49
N LEU A 278 26.77 -7.86 28.94
CA LEU A 278 26.64 -8.30 30.33
C LEU A 278 27.74 -9.30 30.71
N ASN A 279 28.01 -10.28 29.86
CA ASN A 279 29.00 -11.32 30.15
C ASN A 279 30.44 -10.83 30.01
N ILE A 280 30.71 -9.85 29.13
CA ILE A 280 32.01 -9.17 29.08
C ILE A 280 32.27 -8.42 30.40
N VAL A 281 31.29 -7.68 30.92
CA VAL A 281 31.40 -7.00 32.23
C VAL A 281 31.58 -8.00 33.37
N ASN A 282 30.82 -9.10 33.37
CA ASN A 282 30.97 -10.14 34.39
C ASN A 282 32.33 -10.82 34.31
N ALA A 283 32.86 -11.03 33.10
CA ALA A 283 34.20 -11.55 32.92
C ALA A 283 35.26 -10.62 33.50
N GLU A 284 35.15 -9.31 33.25
CA GLU A 284 36.07 -8.30 33.79
C GLU A 284 36.06 -8.29 35.33
N ARG A 285 34.88 -8.34 35.95
CA ARG A 285 34.76 -8.44 37.42
C ARG A 285 35.42 -9.68 38.01
N VAL A 286 35.32 -10.83 37.35
CA VAL A 286 35.96 -12.08 37.80
C VAL A 286 37.48 -11.95 37.70
N LEU A 287 37.99 -11.35 36.63
CA LEU A 287 39.42 -11.10 36.44
C LEU A 287 40.00 -10.11 37.47
N GLU A 288 39.24 -9.07 37.84
CA GLU A 288 39.67 -8.06 38.83
C GLU A 288 39.60 -8.59 40.27
N SER A 289 38.50 -9.26 40.63
CA SER A 289 38.26 -9.71 42.01
C SER A 289 38.99 -11.01 42.36
N GLY A 290 39.37 -11.80 41.36
CA GLY A 290 39.97 -13.13 41.55
C GLY A 290 39.03 -14.15 42.19
N ARG A 291 37.73 -13.84 42.31
CA ARG A 291 36.71 -14.74 42.87
C ARG A 291 35.68 -15.06 41.80
N GLY A 292 35.39 -16.35 41.61
CA GLY A 292 34.30 -16.78 40.73
C GLY A 292 32.94 -16.32 41.24
N ASN A 293 32.07 -15.87 40.33
CA ASN A 293 30.72 -15.39 40.64
C ASN A 293 29.63 -16.49 40.51
N GLY A 294 30.01 -17.75 40.25
CA GLY A 294 29.09 -18.87 40.00
C GLY A 294 28.43 -18.86 38.61
N GLU A 295 28.71 -17.85 37.78
CA GLU A 295 28.25 -17.77 36.39
C GLU A 295 29.30 -18.26 35.39
N VAL A 296 30.57 -17.94 35.65
CA VAL A 296 31.71 -18.46 34.90
C VAL A 296 31.90 -19.94 35.25
N GLN A 297 31.84 -20.80 34.24
CA GLN A 297 32.02 -22.25 34.37
C GLN A 297 33.49 -22.67 34.43
N TYR A 298 34.35 -22.00 33.66
CA TYR A 298 35.79 -22.25 33.64
C TYR A 298 36.56 -21.00 33.26
N THR A 299 37.83 -20.94 33.64
CA THR A 299 38.78 -19.91 33.18
C THR A 299 40.06 -20.57 32.69
N LEU A 300 40.52 -20.17 31.49
CA LEU A 300 41.73 -20.68 30.86
C LEU A 300 42.62 -19.50 30.48
N ARG A 301 43.91 -19.55 30.84
CA ARG A 301 44.83 -18.42 30.62
C ARG A 301 46.01 -18.88 29.79
N TYR A 302 46.28 -18.18 28.69
CA TYR A 302 47.52 -18.34 27.94
C TYR A 302 48.50 -17.23 28.33
N ASP A 303 49.71 -17.61 28.71
CA ASP A 303 50.80 -16.68 29.03
C ASP A 303 51.89 -16.79 27.97
N GLU A 304 52.12 -15.69 27.26
CA GLU A 304 53.10 -15.62 26.17
C GLU A 304 54.55 -15.83 26.68
N ARG A 305 54.86 -15.37 27.90
CA ARG A 305 56.23 -15.41 28.44
C ARG A 305 56.67 -16.82 28.78
N THR A 306 55.73 -17.65 29.23
CA THR A 306 55.99 -19.07 29.54
C THR A 306 55.66 -19.98 28.36
N GLY A 307 54.79 -19.54 27.44
CA GLY A 307 54.25 -20.35 26.36
C GLY A 307 53.27 -21.44 26.83
N GLU A 308 52.83 -21.39 28.09
CA GLU A 308 51.98 -22.40 28.72
C GLU A 308 50.51 -21.97 28.78
N LEU A 309 49.62 -22.98 28.77
CA LEU A 309 48.20 -22.80 29.05
C LEU A 309 47.97 -23.15 30.53
N ILE A 310 47.63 -22.14 31.32
CA ILE A 310 47.32 -22.26 32.74
C ILE A 310 45.85 -22.67 32.88
N THR A 311 45.61 -23.76 33.63
CA THR A 311 44.30 -24.45 33.73
C THR A 311 43.79 -24.59 35.17
N ASP A 312 44.31 -23.80 36.11
CA ASP A 312 44.01 -23.91 37.55
C ASP A 312 42.50 -23.89 37.88
N ASP A 313 41.72 -23.12 37.13
CA ASP A 313 40.27 -22.93 37.31
C ASP A 313 39.44 -23.70 36.26
N TYR A 314 40.00 -24.76 35.67
CA TYR A 314 39.33 -25.61 34.69
C TYR A 314 39.01 -27.00 35.25
N ASP A 315 37.73 -27.37 35.24
CA ASP A 315 37.26 -28.70 35.61
C ASP A 315 37.20 -29.62 34.36
N PRO A 316 37.91 -30.77 34.35
CA PRO A 316 37.90 -31.71 33.24
C PRO A 316 36.51 -32.21 32.81
N LYS A 317 35.48 -32.11 33.67
CA LYS A 317 34.10 -32.49 33.32
C LYS A 317 33.53 -31.74 32.11
N TYR A 318 34.07 -30.56 31.79
CA TYR A 318 33.64 -29.78 30.62
C TYR A 318 34.21 -30.33 29.30
N GLY A 319 35.23 -31.18 29.36
CA GLY A 319 35.71 -31.98 28.23
C GLY A 319 36.13 -31.15 27.00
N LEU A 320 36.70 -29.97 27.18
CA LEU A 320 37.19 -29.11 26.09
C LEU A 320 38.49 -29.65 25.47
N ASP A 321 38.67 -29.42 24.16
CA ASP A 321 39.96 -29.60 23.50
C ASP A 321 40.90 -28.44 23.87
N LEU A 322 41.63 -28.61 24.99
CA LEU A 322 42.56 -27.60 25.50
C LEU A 322 43.68 -27.25 24.51
N SER A 323 44.04 -28.19 23.62
CA SER A 323 45.03 -27.91 22.58
C SER A 323 44.49 -26.93 21.54
N LEU A 324 43.23 -27.06 21.14
CA LEU A 324 42.58 -26.10 20.25
C LEU A 324 42.38 -24.75 20.95
N VAL A 325 41.94 -24.75 22.21
CA VAL A 325 41.77 -23.49 22.98
C VAL A 325 43.09 -22.73 23.08
N LYS A 326 44.21 -23.42 23.31
CA LYS A 326 45.54 -22.79 23.33
C LYS A 326 45.86 -22.07 22.01
N VAL A 327 45.58 -22.71 20.87
CA VAL A 327 45.84 -22.12 19.55
C VAL A 327 44.95 -20.90 19.30
N ASP A 328 43.67 -20.96 19.67
CA ASP A 328 42.79 -19.79 19.52
C ASP A 328 43.25 -18.61 20.39
N LEU A 329 43.65 -18.86 21.64
CA LEU A 329 44.19 -17.83 22.54
C LEU A 329 45.48 -17.20 21.99
N GLN A 330 46.35 -18.02 21.38
CA GLN A 330 47.55 -17.54 20.69
C GLN A 330 47.20 -16.65 19.50
N ASN A 331 46.24 -17.05 18.68
CA ASN A 331 45.82 -16.26 17.51
C ASN A 331 45.19 -14.93 17.92
N THR A 332 44.35 -14.92 18.96
CA THR A 332 43.78 -13.68 19.52
C THR A 332 44.87 -12.79 20.12
N LEU A 333 45.87 -13.35 20.81
CA LEU A 333 47.01 -12.57 21.29
C LEU A 333 47.71 -11.84 20.14
N ILE A 334 48.06 -12.57 19.07
CA ILE A 334 48.71 -11.99 17.89
C ILE A 334 47.84 -10.91 17.25
N TYR A 335 46.52 -11.11 17.21
CA TYR A 335 45.59 -10.11 16.67
C TYR A 335 45.68 -8.81 17.47
N GLU A 336 45.59 -8.92 18.79
CA GLU A 336 45.63 -7.78 19.71
C GLU A 336 47.00 -7.08 19.71
N GLU A 337 48.09 -7.83 19.59
CA GLU A 337 49.43 -7.25 19.41
C GLU A 337 49.50 -6.44 18.11
N ILE A 338 49.04 -7.00 16.98
CA ILE A 338 48.99 -6.28 15.69
C ILE A 338 48.08 -5.05 15.77
N ALA A 339 46.93 -5.17 16.41
CA ALA A 339 45.97 -4.07 16.58
C ALA A 339 46.52 -2.95 17.48
N SER A 340 47.32 -3.30 18.50
CA SER A 340 47.93 -2.35 19.44
C SER A 340 49.26 -1.74 18.95
N LEU A 341 49.85 -2.25 17.86
CA LEU A 341 51.06 -1.66 17.27
C LEU A 341 50.87 -0.17 16.95
N LYS A 342 51.87 0.63 17.36
CA LYS A 342 51.97 2.04 16.95
C LYS A 342 52.25 2.14 15.45
N GLU A 343 51.85 3.26 14.85
CA GLU A 343 52.05 3.52 13.42
C GLU A 343 53.55 3.73 13.08
N ASP A 344 54.38 4.03 14.08
CA ASP A 344 55.82 4.16 13.91
C ASP A 344 56.47 2.79 13.67
N ARG A 345 57.18 2.62 12.55
CA ARG A 345 57.86 1.37 12.18
C ARG A 345 56.94 0.13 12.16
N PHE A 346 55.64 0.32 11.87
CA PHE A 346 54.65 -0.75 11.86
C PHE A 346 55.08 -1.99 11.05
N ARG A 347 55.65 -1.83 9.85
CA ARG A 347 56.07 -2.95 8.99
C ARG A 347 57.19 -3.78 9.64
N GLU A 348 58.13 -3.15 10.34
CA GLU A 348 59.22 -3.83 11.04
C GLU A 348 58.69 -4.57 12.27
N ASN A 349 57.86 -3.90 13.07
CA ASN A 349 57.27 -4.51 14.28
C ASN A 349 56.29 -5.64 13.95
N LEU A 350 55.50 -5.48 12.88
CA LEU A 350 54.62 -6.53 12.37
C LEU A 350 55.43 -7.76 11.93
N LYS A 351 56.56 -7.53 11.24
CA LYS A 351 57.46 -8.63 10.84
C LYS A 351 57.97 -9.39 12.06
N ILE A 352 58.37 -8.71 13.14
CA ILE A 352 58.81 -9.36 14.38
C ILE A 352 57.71 -10.27 14.96
N ILE A 353 56.49 -9.75 15.10
CA ILE A 353 55.33 -10.52 15.62
C ILE A 353 55.05 -11.76 14.74
N LEU A 354 55.08 -11.60 13.42
CA LEU A 354 54.85 -12.70 12.49
C LEU A 354 55.99 -13.72 12.55
N ASP A 355 57.24 -13.28 12.65
CA ASP A 355 58.40 -14.17 12.73
C ASP A 355 58.40 -15.01 14.01
N GLU A 356 58.00 -14.43 15.14
CA GLU A 356 57.88 -15.09 16.46
C GLU A 356 56.57 -15.88 16.65
N SER A 357 55.65 -15.85 15.67
CA SER A 357 54.34 -16.51 15.80
C SER A 357 54.42 -18.04 15.94
N PRO A 358 53.48 -18.68 16.67
CA PRO A 358 53.44 -20.12 16.89
C PRO A 358 53.23 -20.93 15.60
N GLU A 359 53.59 -22.21 15.65
CA GLU A 359 53.55 -23.14 14.52
C GLU A 359 52.20 -23.18 13.79
N TYR A 360 51.09 -23.30 14.53
CA TYR A 360 49.75 -23.38 13.94
C TYR A 360 49.28 -22.05 13.32
N PHE A 361 49.98 -20.94 13.54
CA PHE A 361 49.73 -19.66 12.89
C PHE A 361 50.38 -19.54 11.50
N ALA A 362 51.23 -20.51 11.09
CA ALA A 362 52.00 -20.44 9.85
C ALA A 362 51.15 -20.14 8.59
N GLY A 363 49.93 -20.68 8.50
CA GLY A 363 49.03 -20.42 7.37
C GLY A 363 48.61 -18.95 7.27
N HIS A 364 48.23 -18.35 8.39
CA HIS A 364 47.89 -16.92 8.48
C HIS A 364 49.13 -16.04 8.27
N LYS A 365 50.26 -16.42 8.89
CA LYS A 365 51.55 -15.72 8.79
C LYS A 365 51.96 -15.44 7.34
N ASP A 366 52.04 -16.49 6.52
CA ASP A 366 52.49 -16.37 5.12
C ASP A 366 51.51 -15.55 4.28
N THR A 367 50.21 -15.70 4.56
CA THR A 367 49.15 -14.97 3.85
C THR A 367 49.20 -13.46 4.20
N ILE A 368 49.43 -13.13 5.46
CA ILE A 368 49.64 -11.74 5.92
C ILE A 368 50.92 -11.16 5.31
N TYR A 369 52.01 -11.93 5.24
CA TYR A 369 53.24 -11.47 4.58
C TYR A 369 53.04 -11.11 3.11
N ASN A 370 52.33 -11.97 2.37
CA ASN A 370 52.00 -11.72 0.97
C ASN A 370 51.12 -10.47 0.83
N PHE A 371 50.10 -10.33 1.68
CA PHE A 371 49.24 -9.14 1.69
C PHE A 371 50.03 -7.85 1.92
N VAL A 372 50.96 -7.82 2.88
CA VAL A 372 51.79 -6.65 3.18
C VAL A 372 52.76 -6.31 2.04
N LYS A 373 53.26 -7.33 1.33
CA LYS A 373 54.14 -7.19 0.16
C LYS A 373 53.39 -6.62 -1.05
N GLU A 374 52.20 -7.15 -1.34
CA GLU A 374 51.32 -6.68 -2.42
C GLU A 374 50.85 -5.25 -2.18
N ASN A 375 50.62 -4.87 -0.92
CA ASN A 375 50.20 -3.53 -0.51
C ASN A 375 51.38 -2.68 -0.01
N SER A 376 52.53 -2.77 -0.68
CA SER A 376 53.74 -2.00 -0.35
C SER A 376 53.57 -0.49 -0.57
N SER A 377 52.64 -0.07 -1.43
CA SER A 377 52.36 1.34 -1.75
C SER A 377 51.51 2.07 -0.69
N LEU A 378 50.82 1.34 0.19
CA LEU A 378 49.99 1.96 1.24
C LEU A 378 50.87 2.58 2.34
N ASN A 379 50.45 3.77 2.81
CA ASN A 379 50.99 4.35 4.03
C ASN A 379 50.65 3.48 5.25
N THR A 380 51.33 3.71 6.37
CA THR A 380 51.22 2.84 7.53
C THR A 380 49.82 2.75 8.13
N LYS A 381 49.11 3.88 8.22
CA LYS A 381 47.77 3.95 8.79
C LYS A 381 46.75 3.17 7.96
N ASP A 382 46.77 3.38 6.64
CA ASP A 382 45.88 2.70 5.70
C ASP A 382 46.22 1.21 5.61
N LEU A 383 47.51 0.84 5.63
CA LEU A 383 47.94 -0.55 5.67
C LEU A 383 47.43 -1.27 6.92
N LYS A 384 47.55 -0.66 8.11
CA LYS A 384 47.05 -1.24 9.36
C LYS A 384 45.53 -1.48 9.29
N LYS A 385 44.78 -0.48 8.82
CA LYS A 385 43.32 -0.60 8.67
C LYS A 385 42.93 -1.70 7.69
N GLU A 386 43.54 -1.74 6.51
CA GLU A 386 43.25 -2.76 5.50
C GLU A 386 43.72 -4.15 5.93
N LEU A 387 44.80 -4.27 6.71
CA LEU A 387 45.24 -5.55 7.29
C LEU A 387 44.21 -6.09 8.30
N LEU A 388 43.69 -5.24 9.20
CA LEU A 388 42.66 -5.66 10.15
C LEU A 388 41.35 -6.05 9.46
N LYS A 389 41.01 -5.37 8.35
CA LYS A 389 39.88 -5.78 7.50
C LYS A 389 40.17 -7.09 6.76
N TYR A 390 41.41 -7.30 6.31
CA TYR A 390 41.83 -8.54 5.67
C TYR A 390 41.76 -9.74 6.63
N ALA A 391 41.95 -9.53 7.94
CA ALA A 391 41.73 -10.56 8.96
C ALA A 391 40.30 -11.14 8.92
N GLU A 392 39.28 -10.34 8.63
CA GLU A 392 37.91 -10.84 8.46
C GLU A 392 37.79 -11.80 7.27
N LYS A 393 38.48 -11.50 6.17
CA LYS A 393 38.56 -12.40 5.01
C LYS A 393 39.27 -13.70 5.38
N LEU A 394 40.40 -13.63 6.08
CA LEU A 394 41.12 -14.82 6.57
C LEU A 394 40.24 -15.69 7.46
N ASN A 395 39.43 -15.09 8.33
CA ASN A 395 38.46 -15.82 9.15
C ASN A 395 37.38 -16.51 8.31
N LYS A 396 36.89 -15.86 7.25
CA LYS A 396 35.92 -16.46 6.32
C LYS A 396 36.54 -17.63 5.56
N ASP A 397 37.76 -17.48 5.07
CA ASP A 397 38.49 -18.54 4.38
C ASP A 397 38.78 -19.71 5.33
N ALA A 398 39.21 -19.42 6.56
CA ALA A 398 39.40 -20.42 7.61
C ALA A 398 38.09 -21.16 7.95
N PHE A 399 36.95 -20.47 8.04
CA PHE A 399 35.63 -21.07 8.25
C PHE A 399 35.22 -21.99 7.09
N VAL A 400 35.39 -21.57 5.84
CA VAL A 400 35.10 -22.38 4.64
C VAL A 400 35.93 -23.67 4.65
N ASN A 401 37.23 -23.55 4.87
CA ASN A 401 38.15 -24.68 4.83
C ASN A 401 37.96 -25.63 6.02
N THR A 402 37.66 -25.08 7.21
CA THR A 402 37.27 -25.86 8.38
C THR A 402 36.04 -26.72 8.08
N ASN A 403 34.97 -26.14 7.51
CA ASN A 403 33.76 -26.90 7.19
C ASN A 403 34.02 -28.01 6.15
N LYS A 404 34.81 -27.71 5.11
CA LYS A 404 35.13 -28.70 4.06
C LYS A 404 35.97 -29.85 4.61
N LEU A 405 37.00 -29.55 5.41
CA LEU A 405 37.82 -30.58 6.08
C LEU A 405 37.01 -31.36 7.14
N GLN A 406 36.12 -30.69 7.88
CA GLN A 406 35.19 -31.35 8.81
C GLN A 406 34.23 -32.32 8.13
N GLY A 407 33.86 -32.08 6.87
CA GLY A 407 33.01 -32.96 6.08
C GLY A 407 33.68 -34.23 5.55
N ILE A 408 35.01 -34.35 5.65
CA ILE A 408 35.76 -35.55 5.25
C ILE A 408 35.60 -36.64 6.32
N ASN A 409 35.33 -37.88 5.91
CA ASN A 409 35.26 -39.02 6.81
C ASN A 409 36.62 -39.23 7.52
N SER A 410 36.59 -39.33 8.85
CA SER A 410 37.76 -39.50 9.70
C SER A 410 38.61 -40.72 9.29
N ASP A 411 37.99 -41.85 8.92
CA ASP A 411 38.73 -43.07 8.57
C ASP A 411 39.58 -42.93 7.31
N SER A 412 39.14 -42.08 6.38
CA SER A 412 39.83 -41.79 5.11
C SER A 412 40.50 -40.41 5.10
N PHE A 413 40.67 -39.79 6.28
CA PHE A 413 41.04 -38.37 6.35
C PHE A 413 42.44 -38.09 5.83
N CYS A 414 43.43 -38.96 6.07
CA CYS A 414 44.80 -38.73 5.61
C CYS A 414 44.85 -38.47 4.09
N GLU A 415 44.36 -39.42 3.29
CA GLU A 415 44.39 -39.33 1.83
C GLU A 415 43.48 -38.22 1.29
N GLN A 416 42.24 -38.14 1.77
CA GLN A 416 41.28 -37.15 1.26
C GLN A 416 41.62 -35.72 1.71
N GLY A 417 42.12 -35.55 2.94
CA GLY A 417 42.55 -34.27 3.49
C GLY A 417 43.81 -33.75 2.80
N LYS A 418 44.80 -34.61 2.57
CA LYS A 418 45.99 -34.28 1.76
C LYS A 418 45.61 -33.87 0.34
N SER A 419 44.79 -34.70 -0.33
CA SER A 419 44.31 -34.39 -1.69
C SER A 419 43.54 -33.07 -1.75
N TYR A 420 42.78 -32.73 -0.71
CA TYR A 420 42.10 -31.45 -0.60
C TYR A 420 43.08 -30.27 -0.55
N LEU A 421 44.12 -30.34 0.28
CA LEU A 421 45.12 -29.27 0.37
C LEU A 421 45.92 -29.10 -0.94
N GLU A 422 46.21 -30.20 -1.64
CA GLU A 422 46.98 -30.16 -2.90
C GLU A 422 46.16 -29.57 -4.07
N LYS A 423 44.84 -29.84 -4.13
CA LYS A 423 43.96 -29.38 -5.21
C LYS A 423 43.59 -27.90 -5.13
N ASN A 424 43.59 -27.32 -3.93
CA ASN A 424 43.17 -25.92 -3.73
C ASN A 424 44.38 -24.99 -3.68
N LYS A 425 44.64 -24.28 -4.79
CA LYS A 425 45.78 -23.35 -4.90
C LYS A 425 45.76 -22.23 -3.87
N ASP A 426 44.57 -21.76 -3.48
CA ASP A 426 44.39 -20.69 -2.49
C ASP A 426 44.82 -21.10 -1.06
N LEU A 427 45.13 -22.39 -0.84
CA LEU A 427 45.61 -22.92 0.43
C LEU A 427 47.12 -23.09 0.49
N GLU A 428 47.88 -22.58 -0.46
CA GLU A 428 49.32 -22.78 -0.54
C GLU A 428 50.06 -22.51 0.78
N SER A 429 49.76 -21.39 1.45
CA SER A 429 50.31 -21.03 2.76
C SER A 429 49.98 -22.05 3.86
N TYR A 430 48.73 -22.48 3.96
CA TYR A 430 48.28 -23.48 4.94
C TYR A 430 48.84 -24.87 4.63
N ARG A 431 48.88 -25.24 3.34
CA ARG A 431 49.41 -26.51 2.83
C ARG A 431 50.89 -26.64 3.21
N ASN A 432 51.69 -25.59 3.00
CA ASN A 432 53.11 -25.64 3.30
C ASN A 432 53.36 -25.85 4.81
N GLY A 433 52.56 -25.19 5.68
CA GLY A 433 52.62 -25.39 7.13
C GLY A 433 52.20 -26.79 7.58
N ILE A 434 51.13 -27.34 7.00
CA ILE A 434 50.59 -28.66 7.37
C ILE A 434 51.46 -29.80 6.82
N LEU A 435 51.81 -29.77 5.53
CA LEU A 435 52.55 -30.86 4.88
C LEU A 435 53.99 -30.96 5.38
N LYS A 436 54.57 -29.88 5.90
CA LYS A 436 55.90 -29.92 6.56
C LYS A 436 55.93 -30.90 7.75
N ASN A 437 54.81 -31.12 8.41
CA ASN A 437 54.68 -32.00 9.57
C ASN A 437 54.10 -33.38 9.24
N LEU A 438 53.76 -33.63 7.96
CA LEU A 438 53.11 -34.85 7.51
C LEU A 438 54.03 -35.62 6.56
N GLU A 439 54.61 -36.71 7.05
CA GLU A 439 55.39 -37.66 6.25
C GLU A 439 54.57 -38.93 6.04
N GLY A 440 54.11 -39.17 4.81
CA GLY A 440 53.11 -40.21 4.54
C GLY A 440 51.80 -39.89 5.25
N CYS A 441 51.36 -40.76 6.16
CA CYS A 441 50.23 -40.53 7.08
C CYS A 441 50.64 -40.38 8.55
N ASN A 442 51.94 -40.17 8.82
CA ASN A 442 52.45 -39.95 10.18
C ASN A 442 52.61 -38.45 10.45
N TRP A 443 52.03 -37.98 11.55
CA TRP A 443 52.15 -36.60 12.01
C TRP A 443 53.37 -36.47 12.92
N LYS A 444 54.39 -35.73 12.49
CA LYS A 444 55.66 -35.56 13.22
C LYS A 444 56.28 -36.90 13.65
N GLY A 445 56.24 -37.90 12.76
CA GLY A 445 56.75 -39.24 13.02
C GLY A 445 55.90 -40.12 13.95
N LYS A 446 54.72 -39.66 14.38
CA LYS A 446 53.75 -40.45 15.16
C LYS A 446 52.56 -40.87 14.29
N GLU A 447 52.14 -42.13 14.44
CA GLU A 447 50.91 -42.63 13.84
C GLU A 447 49.72 -42.09 14.64
N LEU A 448 48.87 -41.30 13.99
CA LEU A 448 47.65 -40.76 14.58
C LEU A 448 46.42 -41.40 13.93
N SER A 449 45.34 -41.57 14.69
CA SER A 449 44.06 -41.91 14.09
C SER A 449 43.60 -40.79 13.15
N GLY A 450 42.81 -41.12 12.13
CA GLY A 450 42.32 -40.12 11.19
C GLY A 450 41.48 -39.00 11.84
N LYS A 451 40.85 -39.27 13.00
CA LYS A 451 40.16 -38.26 13.82
C LYS A 451 41.14 -37.29 14.49
N GLU A 452 42.25 -37.80 15.02
CA GLU A 452 43.30 -36.97 15.65
C GLU A 452 44.06 -36.16 14.59
N LEU A 453 44.41 -36.78 13.46
CA LEU A 453 45.04 -36.09 12.33
C LEU A 453 44.16 -34.96 11.79
N LYS A 454 42.84 -35.18 11.75
CA LYS A 454 41.86 -34.15 11.41
C LYS A 454 41.86 -32.99 12.40
N ALA A 455 41.92 -33.27 13.70
CA ALA A 455 42.02 -32.22 14.72
C ALA A 455 43.30 -31.39 14.54
N GLU A 456 44.43 -32.02 14.22
CA GLU A 456 45.70 -31.33 13.93
C GLU A 456 45.62 -30.40 12.72
N PHE A 457 45.03 -30.86 11.61
CA PHE A 457 44.81 -30.02 10.43
C PHE A 457 43.94 -28.80 10.74
N LEU A 458 42.86 -28.99 11.50
CA LEU A 458 41.91 -27.93 11.79
C LEU A 458 42.51 -26.81 12.66
N LYS A 459 43.53 -27.10 13.50
CA LYS A 459 44.23 -26.08 14.29
C LYS A 459 44.87 -24.99 13.43
N TYR A 460 45.34 -25.31 12.23
CA TYR A 460 45.89 -24.31 11.29
C TYR A 460 44.84 -23.34 10.74
N PHE A 461 43.56 -23.71 10.83
CA PHE A 461 42.43 -22.88 10.40
C PHE A 461 41.70 -22.26 11.61
N SER A 462 42.37 -22.17 12.76
CA SER A 462 41.86 -21.44 13.93
C SER A 462 41.67 -19.96 13.60
N TYR A 463 40.65 -19.35 14.17
CA TYR A 463 40.26 -17.99 13.80
C TYR A 463 41.26 -16.95 14.33
N PHE A 464 41.44 -15.90 13.55
CA PHE A 464 42.26 -14.74 13.84
C PHE A 464 41.33 -13.54 14.14
N LYS A 465 40.76 -13.53 15.35
CA LYS A 465 39.70 -12.59 15.77
C LYS A 465 40.10 -11.80 17.02
N PRO A 466 39.54 -10.59 17.20
CA PRO A 466 39.78 -9.77 18.39
C PRO A 466 39.27 -10.40 19.68
N ALA A 467 39.86 -9.96 20.79
CA ALA A 467 39.32 -10.18 22.12
C ALA A 467 37.93 -9.54 22.25
N GLU A 468 37.21 -9.93 23.31
CA GLU A 468 35.85 -9.48 23.63
C GLU A 468 34.80 -9.86 22.59
N THR A 469 35.14 -10.73 21.64
CA THR A 469 34.15 -11.35 20.76
C THR A 469 33.61 -12.63 21.36
N ARG A 470 32.36 -12.95 21.02
CA ARG A 470 31.71 -14.19 21.47
C ARG A 470 32.22 -15.38 20.67
N HIS A 471 32.70 -16.39 21.39
CA HIS A 471 33.12 -17.68 20.86
C HIS A 471 32.19 -18.79 21.36
N TYR A 472 32.15 -19.89 20.61
CA TYR A 472 31.42 -21.09 21.03
C TYR A 472 32.40 -22.25 21.19
N ARG A 473 32.27 -22.98 22.29
CA ARG A 473 33.03 -24.20 22.54
C ARG A 473 32.11 -25.40 22.58
N ARG A 474 32.65 -26.52 22.12
CA ARG A 474 32.02 -27.84 22.18
C ARG A 474 32.95 -28.77 22.93
N SER A 475 32.39 -29.63 23.78
CA SER A 475 33.12 -30.74 24.38
C SER A 475 33.55 -31.76 23.32
N ILE A 476 34.55 -32.58 23.65
CA ILE A 476 35.12 -33.60 22.74
C ILE A 476 34.08 -34.68 22.34
N ASP A 477 33.16 -35.03 23.24
CA ASP A 477 32.03 -35.93 22.96
C ASP A 477 30.94 -35.27 22.10
N GLY A 478 31.00 -33.96 21.99
CA GLY A 478 30.12 -33.17 21.18
C GLY A 478 28.78 -32.79 21.80
N LEU A 479 28.52 -33.09 23.08
CA LEU A 479 27.22 -32.88 23.72
C LEU A 479 27.19 -31.63 24.62
N GLY A 480 28.32 -31.28 25.24
CA GLY A 480 28.51 -30.08 26.03
C GLY A 480 28.78 -28.87 25.15
N HIS A 481 28.05 -27.78 25.39
CA HIS A 481 28.21 -26.52 24.66
C HIS A 481 28.45 -25.36 25.64
N HIS A 482 29.37 -24.46 25.27
CA HIS A 482 29.72 -23.30 26.07
C HIS A 482 29.79 -22.05 25.18
N VAL A 483 29.50 -20.91 25.78
CA VAL A 483 29.79 -19.59 25.22
C VAL A 483 31.03 -19.07 25.91
N ALA A 484 31.98 -18.54 25.18
CA ALA A 484 33.25 -18.09 25.74
C ALA A 484 33.57 -16.67 25.28
N PHE A 485 34.17 -15.88 26.17
CA PHE A 485 34.71 -14.56 25.86
C PHE A 485 36.19 -14.54 26.20
N MET A 486 36.99 -13.96 25.31
CA MET A 486 38.43 -13.81 25.51
C MET A 486 38.74 -12.37 25.93
N LYS A 487 39.67 -12.17 26.86
CA LYS A 487 40.17 -10.84 27.26
C LYS A 487 41.68 -10.81 27.14
N TYR A 488 42.21 -9.81 26.46
CA TYR A 488 43.64 -9.56 26.41
C TYR A 488 44.06 -8.65 27.57
N LEU A 489 45.15 -9.03 28.25
CA LEU A 489 45.75 -8.30 29.37
C LEU A 489 47.16 -7.83 28.96
N PRO A 490 47.29 -6.61 28.39
CA PRO A 490 48.55 -6.14 27.81
C PRO A 490 49.71 -6.10 28.79
N SER A 491 49.47 -5.67 30.04
CA SER A 491 50.51 -5.57 31.07
C SER A 491 51.13 -6.92 31.44
N LYS A 492 50.37 -8.00 31.29
CA LYS A 492 50.79 -9.36 31.60
C LYS A 492 51.21 -10.16 30.36
N LYS A 493 50.96 -9.67 29.14
CA LYS A 493 51.09 -10.45 27.90
C LYS A 493 50.33 -11.78 27.99
N GLN A 494 49.09 -11.69 28.47
CA GLN A 494 48.21 -12.84 28.69
C GLN A 494 46.88 -12.66 27.96
N VAL A 495 46.32 -13.75 27.45
CA VAL A 495 44.92 -13.81 27.02
C VAL A 495 44.18 -14.79 27.89
N VAL A 496 43.02 -14.39 28.40
CA VAL A 496 42.18 -15.20 29.28
C VAL A 496 40.86 -15.49 28.60
N GLU A 497 40.48 -16.77 28.50
CA GLU A 497 39.14 -17.20 28.10
C GLU A 497 38.31 -17.49 29.34
N LEU A 498 37.10 -16.92 29.40
CA LEU A 498 36.10 -17.23 30.41
C LEU A 498 34.91 -17.90 29.74
N GLY A 499 34.57 -19.10 30.22
CA GLY A 499 33.49 -19.92 29.69
C GLY A 499 32.20 -19.80 30.48
N PHE A 500 31.09 -19.78 29.76
CA PHE A 500 29.72 -19.67 30.26
C PHE A 500 28.85 -20.80 29.69
N SER A 501 27.76 -21.13 30.36
CA SER A 501 26.83 -22.15 29.89
C SER A 501 26.09 -21.70 28.62
N TYR A 502 26.18 -22.50 27.54
CA TYR A 502 25.37 -22.24 26.35
C TYR A 502 23.86 -22.41 26.59
N LYS A 503 23.47 -23.29 27.52
CA LYS A 503 22.05 -23.41 27.91
C LYS A 503 21.53 -22.11 28.52
N ARG A 504 22.31 -21.47 29.41
CA ARG A 504 21.95 -20.16 29.99
C ARG A 504 21.83 -19.06 28.93
N TYR A 505 22.71 -19.07 27.92
CA TYR A 505 22.56 -18.18 26.76
C TYR A 505 21.20 -18.38 26.06
N ARG A 506 20.85 -19.63 25.77
CA ARG A 506 19.55 -19.95 25.15
C ARG A 506 18.37 -19.58 26.04
N GLU A 507 18.47 -19.78 27.35
CA GLU A 507 17.47 -19.36 28.34
C GLU A 507 17.34 -17.83 28.43
N PHE A 508 18.40 -17.07 28.19
CA PHE A 508 18.38 -15.61 28.17
C PHE A 508 17.63 -15.04 26.96
N VAL A 509 17.82 -15.65 25.78
CA VAL A 509 17.14 -15.23 24.53
C VAL A 509 15.69 -15.73 24.48
N HIS A 510 15.41 -16.89 25.08
CA HIS A 510 14.13 -17.58 24.99
C HIS A 510 12.89 -16.73 25.31
N PRO A 511 12.81 -15.99 26.43
CA PRO A 511 11.63 -15.18 26.76
C PRO A 511 11.29 -14.12 25.72
N THR A 512 12.31 -13.50 25.10
CA THR A 512 12.13 -12.50 24.04
C THR A 512 11.49 -13.15 22.82
N SER A 513 12.02 -14.29 22.37
CA SER A 513 11.46 -15.01 21.23
C SER A 513 10.05 -15.55 21.50
N VAL A 514 9.75 -16.02 22.71
CA VAL A 514 8.38 -16.45 23.09
C VAL A 514 7.40 -15.28 23.00
N LYS A 515 7.75 -14.10 23.55
CA LYS A 515 6.90 -12.90 23.46
C LYS A 515 6.64 -12.51 22.00
N GLN A 516 7.67 -12.55 21.15
CA GLN A 516 7.54 -12.28 19.72
C GLN A 516 6.62 -13.30 19.03
N THR A 517 6.74 -14.60 19.36
CA THR A 517 5.84 -15.64 18.84
C THR A 517 4.38 -15.43 19.28
N ILE A 518 4.13 -15.01 20.53
CA ILE A 518 2.78 -14.67 21.01
C ILE A 518 2.22 -13.48 20.24
N ILE A 519 3.03 -12.43 20.03
CA ILE A 519 2.65 -11.26 19.22
C ILE A 519 2.31 -11.68 17.80
N LEU A 520 3.09 -12.59 17.19
CA LEU A 520 2.79 -13.12 15.85
C LEU A 520 1.40 -13.77 15.80
N PHE A 521 1.07 -14.65 16.74
CA PHE A 521 -0.26 -15.28 16.78
C PHE A 521 -1.38 -14.26 16.99
N ALA A 522 -1.17 -13.25 17.85
CA ALA A 522 -2.13 -12.17 18.06
C ALA A 522 -2.35 -11.37 16.78
N VAL A 523 -1.29 -10.99 16.08
CA VAL A 523 -1.34 -10.25 14.82
C VAL A 523 -2.01 -11.08 13.71
N ILE A 524 -1.66 -12.37 13.57
CA ILE A 524 -2.31 -13.27 12.62
C ILE A 524 -3.80 -13.41 12.93
N PHE A 525 -4.19 -13.52 14.21
CA PHE A 525 -5.59 -13.54 14.61
C PHE A 525 -6.32 -12.25 14.22
N VAL A 526 -5.72 -11.08 14.45
CA VAL A 526 -6.27 -9.79 14.03
C VAL A 526 -6.47 -9.76 12.51
N VAL A 527 -5.48 -10.19 11.73
CA VAL A 527 -5.53 -10.15 10.25
C VAL A 527 -6.50 -11.19 9.67
N LEU A 528 -6.59 -12.39 10.23
CA LEU A 528 -7.41 -13.47 9.70
C LEU A 528 -8.85 -13.48 10.21
N VAL A 529 -9.12 -12.85 11.37
CA VAL A 529 -10.44 -12.86 12.01
C VAL A 529 -11.02 -11.46 12.11
N LEU A 530 -10.37 -10.56 12.86
CA LEU A 530 -10.94 -9.24 13.15
C LEU A 530 -11.02 -8.35 11.91
N PHE A 531 -9.97 -8.34 11.09
CA PHE A 531 -9.89 -7.53 9.88
C PHE A 531 -10.99 -7.87 8.86
N PRO A 532 -11.21 -9.15 8.47
CA PRO A 532 -12.34 -9.50 7.61
C PRO A 532 -13.71 -9.18 8.22
N LEU A 533 -13.89 -9.36 9.53
CA LEU A 533 -15.16 -9.03 10.19
C LEU A 533 -15.45 -7.53 10.16
N PHE A 534 -14.43 -6.71 10.41
CA PHE A 534 -14.50 -5.26 10.31
C PHE A 534 -14.90 -4.84 8.89
N PHE A 535 -14.16 -5.25 7.87
CA PHE A 535 -14.44 -4.89 6.46
C PHE A 535 -15.76 -5.47 5.95
N LYS A 536 -16.20 -6.62 6.46
CA LYS A 536 -17.52 -7.17 6.14
C LYS A 536 -18.62 -6.20 6.58
N SER A 537 -18.47 -5.62 7.77
CA SER A 537 -19.45 -4.67 8.32
C SER A 537 -19.34 -3.27 7.70
N SER A 538 -18.12 -2.76 7.49
CA SER A 538 -17.90 -1.39 7.01
C SER A 538 -17.96 -1.23 5.50
N LEU A 539 -17.62 -2.26 4.72
CA LEU A 539 -17.53 -2.16 3.26
C LEU A 539 -18.49 -3.12 2.54
N VAL A 540 -18.41 -4.41 2.82
CA VAL A 540 -19.15 -5.44 2.04
C VAL A 540 -20.66 -5.34 2.26
N ASN A 541 -21.12 -5.25 3.51
CA ASN A 541 -22.55 -5.19 3.81
C ASN A 541 -23.21 -3.90 3.27
N PRO A 542 -22.65 -2.69 3.45
CA PRO A 542 -23.21 -1.48 2.85
C PRO A 542 -23.29 -1.55 1.31
N LEU A 543 -22.25 -2.06 0.64
CA LEU A 543 -22.27 -2.23 -0.82
C LEU A 543 -23.34 -3.24 -1.27
N ASN A 544 -23.51 -4.36 -0.56
CA ASN A 544 -24.56 -5.33 -0.88
C ASN A 544 -25.97 -4.75 -0.64
N ASN A 545 -26.15 -3.96 0.42
CA ASN A 545 -27.42 -3.29 0.69
C ASN A 545 -27.76 -2.27 -0.39
N LEU A 546 -26.76 -1.51 -0.85
CA LEU A 546 -26.91 -0.56 -1.95
C LEU A 546 -27.27 -1.28 -3.25
N LEU A 547 -26.54 -2.34 -3.59
CA LEU A 547 -26.81 -3.16 -4.78
C LEU A 547 -28.24 -3.74 -4.75
N SER A 548 -28.66 -4.27 -3.59
CA SER A 548 -30.03 -4.76 -3.42
C SER A 548 -31.07 -3.64 -3.50
N GLY A 549 -30.76 -2.45 -3.01
CA GLY A 549 -31.59 -1.26 -3.15
C GLY A 549 -31.82 -0.90 -4.62
N VAL A 550 -30.74 -0.82 -5.39
CA VAL A 550 -30.78 -0.57 -6.84
C VAL A 550 -31.62 -1.63 -7.58
N GLU A 551 -31.43 -2.92 -7.27
CA GLU A 551 -32.21 -3.99 -7.89
C GLU A 551 -33.72 -3.90 -7.59
N LYS A 552 -34.10 -3.44 -6.40
CA LYS A 552 -35.52 -3.24 -6.02
C LYS A 552 -36.14 -2.06 -6.76
N VAL A 553 -35.44 -0.93 -6.83
CA VAL A 553 -35.88 0.24 -7.63
C VAL A 553 -36.06 -0.13 -9.09
N ASN A 554 -35.13 -0.89 -9.66
CA ASN A 554 -35.22 -1.35 -11.06
C ASN A 554 -36.41 -2.28 -11.31
N LYS A 555 -36.97 -2.90 -10.26
CA LYS A 555 -38.20 -3.71 -10.31
C LYS A 555 -39.47 -2.89 -10.03
N GLY A 556 -39.35 -1.56 -9.87
CA GLY A 556 -40.46 -0.64 -9.64
C GLY A 556 -40.82 -0.39 -8.17
N ASP A 557 -40.04 -0.92 -7.22
CA ASP A 557 -40.21 -0.68 -5.78
C ASP A 557 -39.48 0.61 -5.36
N LEU A 558 -40.25 1.67 -5.14
CA LEU A 558 -39.76 3.01 -4.75
C LEU A 558 -39.87 3.27 -3.23
N ASP A 559 -40.27 2.27 -2.44
CA ASP A 559 -40.34 2.36 -0.98
C ASP A 559 -39.05 1.87 -0.31
N VAL A 560 -38.08 1.41 -1.10
CA VAL A 560 -36.80 0.93 -0.59
C VAL A 560 -35.95 2.06 -0.03
N GLN A 561 -35.39 1.82 1.16
CA GLN A 561 -34.38 2.68 1.78
C GLN A 561 -33.14 1.86 2.13
N VAL A 562 -31.97 2.39 1.76
CA VAL A 562 -30.68 1.79 2.08
C VAL A 562 -30.15 2.43 3.37
N PRO A 563 -29.90 1.66 4.45
CA PRO A 563 -29.46 2.22 5.72
C PRO A 563 -28.03 2.77 5.63
N VAL A 564 -27.86 4.05 5.97
CA VAL A 564 -26.55 4.73 6.01
C VAL A 564 -25.84 4.39 7.32
N LYS A 565 -24.93 3.41 7.28
CA LYS A 565 -24.20 2.92 8.47
C LYS A 565 -22.81 3.54 8.66
N VAL A 566 -22.25 4.13 7.61
CA VAL A 566 -20.89 4.70 7.60
C VAL A 566 -20.98 6.13 7.07
N ARG A 567 -20.10 7.02 7.54
CA ARG A 567 -20.03 8.45 7.10
C ARG A 567 -18.83 8.71 6.19
N ASP A 568 -18.61 7.80 5.25
CA ASP A 568 -17.56 7.84 4.24
C ASP A 568 -18.17 7.95 2.83
N GLU A 569 -17.39 7.70 1.77
CA GLU A 569 -17.84 7.75 0.38
C GLU A 569 -19.00 6.78 0.11
N ILE A 570 -19.04 5.63 0.80
CA ILE A 570 -20.11 4.64 0.67
C ILE A 570 -21.38 5.13 1.37
N GLY A 571 -21.22 5.77 2.53
CA GLY A 571 -22.31 6.47 3.21
C GLY A 571 -22.95 7.56 2.36
N PHE A 572 -22.12 8.40 1.75
CA PHE A 572 -22.56 9.45 0.83
C PHE A 572 -23.29 8.88 -0.39
N LEU A 573 -22.79 7.76 -0.95
CA LEU A 573 -23.44 7.09 -2.07
C LEU A 573 -24.81 6.51 -1.68
N ALA A 574 -24.93 5.93 -0.48
CA ALA A 574 -26.20 5.45 0.04
C ALA A 574 -27.22 6.59 0.27
N ASP A 575 -26.76 7.73 0.78
CA ASP A 575 -27.60 8.90 1.01
C ASP A 575 -28.06 9.55 -0.30
N SER A 576 -27.15 9.67 -1.27
CA SER A 576 -27.45 10.13 -2.63
C SER A 576 -28.45 9.19 -3.33
N PHE A 577 -28.28 7.88 -3.16
CA PHE A 577 -29.22 6.89 -3.68
C PHE A 577 -30.63 7.05 -3.07
N ASN A 578 -30.74 7.16 -1.75
CA ASN A 578 -32.03 7.35 -1.09
C ASN A 578 -32.72 8.66 -1.53
N SER A 579 -31.95 9.73 -1.69
CA SER A 579 -32.45 11.03 -2.16
C SER A 579 -33.02 10.91 -3.58
N MET A 580 -32.31 10.22 -4.48
CA MET A 580 -32.80 9.94 -5.83
C MET A 580 -34.11 9.12 -5.80
N VAL A 581 -34.20 8.06 -5.00
CA VAL A 581 -35.42 7.25 -4.87
C VAL A 581 -36.60 8.09 -4.36
N SER A 582 -36.35 8.97 -3.38
CA SER A 582 -37.36 9.90 -2.86
C SER A 582 -37.87 10.85 -3.96
N SER A 583 -36.98 11.43 -4.76
CA SER A 583 -37.34 12.31 -5.88
C SER A 583 -38.17 11.59 -6.93
N ILE A 584 -37.81 10.34 -7.28
CA ILE A 584 -38.58 9.52 -8.23
C ILE A 584 -39.97 9.20 -7.66
N LYS A 585 -40.06 8.86 -6.38
CA LYS A 585 -41.34 8.59 -5.69
C LYS A 585 -42.24 9.83 -5.68
N GLN A 586 -41.67 11.00 -5.42
CA GLN A 586 -42.41 12.26 -5.44
C GLN A 586 -42.90 12.59 -6.85
N ALA A 587 -42.04 12.49 -7.86
CA ALA A 587 -42.43 12.69 -9.26
C ALA A 587 -43.57 11.75 -9.69
N ARG A 588 -43.53 10.48 -9.27
CA ARG A 588 -44.60 9.51 -9.55
C ARG A 588 -45.92 9.87 -8.86
N ARG A 589 -45.89 10.35 -7.61
CA ARG A 589 -47.10 10.82 -6.91
C ARG A 589 -47.70 12.03 -7.62
N GLU A 590 -46.89 13.00 -8.00
CA GLU A 590 -47.36 14.17 -8.73
C GLU A 590 -47.93 13.82 -10.12
N LEU A 591 -47.42 12.75 -10.77
CA LEU A 591 -48.01 12.24 -12.01
C LEU A 591 -49.36 11.56 -11.75
N GLN A 592 -49.50 10.83 -10.65
CA GLN A 592 -50.73 10.13 -10.30
C GLN A 592 -51.84 11.09 -9.83
N ASP A 593 -51.51 12.07 -8.99
CA ASP A 593 -52.43 13.15 -8.60
C ASP A 593 -52.89 13.94 -9.84
N TYR A 594 -52.05 14.08 -10.86
CA TYR A 594 -52.43 14.73 -12.12
C TYR A 594 -53.33 13.84 -12.99
N ALA A 595 -53.10 12.52 -12.98
CA ALA A 595 -53.93 11.55 -13.69
C ALA A 595 -55.33 11.41 -13.06
N GLU A 596 -55.43 11.43 -11.73
CA GLU A 596 -56.70 11.36 -10.99
C GLU A 596 -57.52 12.65 -11.13
N ASN A 597 -56.87 13.81 -11.29
CA ASN A 597 -57.53 15.09 -11.58
C ASN A 597 -57.91 15.29 -13.08
N LEU A 598 -57.71 14.26 -13.92
CA LEU A 598 -58.10 14.29 -15.33
C LEU A 598 -59.56 13.85 -15.54
N GLU A 599 -60.09 12.96 -14.68
CA GLU A 599 -61.44 12.39 -14.83
C GLU A 599 -62.55 13.45 -14.77
N GLU A 600 -62.34 14.54 -14.03
CA GLU A 600 -63.34 15.59 -13.84
C GLU A 600 -63.50 16.50 -15.07
N LYS A 601 -62.52 16.52 -15.99
CA LYS A 601 -62.53 17.36 -17.22
C LYS A 601 -62.90 16.61 -18.51
N VAL A 602 -63.00 15.28 -18.45
CA VAL A 602 -63.19 14.43 -19.64
C VAL A 602 -64.66 14.23 -20.02
N LYS A 603 -65.62 14.74 -19.24
CA LYS A 603 -67.05 14.52 -19.47
C LYS A 603 -67.67 15.25 -20.68
N GLU A 604 -66.93 16.12 -21.38
CA GLU A 604 -67.55 17.08 -22.32
C GLU A 604 -67.29 16.93 -23.82
N ARG A 605 -66.43 16.03 -24.33
CA ARG A 605 -66.23 15.95 -25.80
C ARG A 605 -65.93 14.53 -26.29
N THR A 606 -67.00 13.86 -26.72
CA THR A 606 -67.07 12.71 -27.65
C THR A 606 -66.32 12.97 -28.96
N GLN A 607 -65.94 11.99 -29.80
CA GLN A 607 -65.48 10.60 -29.70
C GLN A 607 -65.02 10.26 -31.14
N GLU A 608 -64.02 9.38 -31.29
CA GLU A 608 -63.60 8.70 -32.53
C GLU A 608 -62.35 9.21 -33.30
N VAL A 609 -61.91 10.47 -33.17
CA VAL A 609 -60.52 10.89 -33.58
C VAL A 609 -59.51 10.77 -32.41
N GLN A 610 -60.05 10.51 -31.23
CA GLN A 610 -59.42 10.71 -29.94
C GLN A 610 -58.41 9.62 -29.57
N GLU A 611 -58.63 8.34 -29.89
CA GLU A 611 -57.78 7.23 -29.40
C GLU A 611 -56.31 7.30 -29.88
N LYS A 612 -56.08 7.67 -31.15
CA LYS A 612 -54.71 7.79 -31.69
C LYS A 612 -54.02 9.09 -31.26
N MET A 613 -54.79 10.16 -31.07
CA MET A 613 -54.27 11.43 -30.57
C MET A 613 -53.99 11.35 -29.06
N GLU A 614 -54.75 10.57 -28.30
CA GLU A 614 -54.56 10.29 -26.87
C GLU A 614 -53.29 9.49 -26.60
N GLU A 615 -53.02 8.46 -27.39
CA GLU A 615 -51.79 7.69 -27.26
C GLU A 615 -50.57 8.58 -27.56
N VAL A 616 -50.63 9.36 -28.65
CA VAL A 616 -49.55 10.29 -29.02
C VAL A 616 -49.39 11.42 -27.99
N GLN A 617 -50.47 12.00 -27.48
CA GLN A 617 -50.42 13.09 -26.50
C GLN A 617 -49.93 12.59 -25.13
N ARG A 618 -50.36 11.39 -24.70
CA ARG A 618 -49.87 10.75 -23.47
C ARG A 618 -48.39 10.39 -23.58
N LEU A 619 -47.98 9.79 -24.70
CA LEU A 619 -46.58 9.49 -24.97
C LEU A 619 -45.74 10.78 -25.04
N LYS A 620 -46.27 11.85 -25.63
CA LYS A 620 -45.60 13.16 -25.69
C LYS A 620 -45.44 13.78 -24.31
N VAL A 621 -46.46 13.78 -23.47
CA VAL A 621 -46.37 14.30 -22.09
C VAL A 621 -45.40 13.47 -21.25
N GLN A 622 -45.41 12.14 -21.41
CA GLN A 622 -44.45 11.26 -20.75
C GLN A 622 -43.02 11.54 -21.23
N GLN A 623 -42.83 11.67 -22.55
CA GLN A 623 -41.55 11.98 -23.16
C GLN A 623 -41.02 13.37 -22.72
N ASP A 624 -41.87 14.39 -22.67
CA ASP A 624 -41.51 15.73 -22.20
C ASP A 624 -41.20 15.73 -20.70
N GLY A 625 -41.86 14.86 -19.91
CA GLY A 625 -41.52 14.61 -18.51
C GLY A 625 -40.15 13.94 -18.32
N ASP A 626 -39.83 12.92 -19.13
CA ASP A 626 -38.53 12.26 -19.13
C ASP A 626 -37.42 13.23 -19.59
N TYR A 627 -37.70 14.10 -20.57
CA TYR A 627 -36.81 15.18 -20.98
C TYR A 627 -36.58 16.19 -19.86
N PHE A 628 -37.63 16.58 -19.13
CA PHE A 628 -37.51 17.47 -17.98
C PHE A 628 -36.65 16.86 -16.86
N LEU A 629 -36.83 15.58 -16.55
CA LEU A 629 -36.02 14.91 -15.54
C LEU A 629 -34.55 14.84 -15.94
N THR A 630 -34.28 14.54 -17.22
CA THR A 630 -32.92 14.46 -17.76
C THR A 630 -32.24 15.84 -17.74
N SER A 631 -32.96 16.92 -18.08
CA SER A 631 -32.40 18.28 -18.04
C SER A 631 -32.07 18.74 -16.61
N LEU A 632 -32.85 18.32 -15.61
CA LEU A 632 -32.55 18.58 -14.19
C LEU A 632 -31.27 17.88 -13.70
N LEU A 633 -30.93 16.73 -14.29
CA LEU A 633 -29.67 16.03 -13.99
C LEU A 633 -28.48 16.65 -14.74
N ALA A 634 -28.69 17.16 -15.95
CA ALA A 634 -27.64 17.67 -16.82
C ALA A 634 -27.16 19.07 -16.43
N LYS A 635 -28.08 20.01 -16.20
CA LYS A 635 -27.76 21.43 -15.93
C LYS A 635 -26.73 21.66 -14.81
N PRO A 636 -26.76 20.96 -13.66
CA PRO A 636 -25.76 21.14 -12.61
C PRO A 636 -24.34 20.74 -13.00
N LEU A 637 -24.17 19.93 -14.05
CA LEU A 637 -22.86 19.46 -14.51
C LEU A 637 -22.19 20.45 -15.47
N PHE A 638 -22.96 21.36 -16.07
CA PHE A 638 -22.50 22.36 -17.05
C PHE A 638 -22.30 23.70 -16.32
N TYR A 639 -21.18 23.85 -15.60
CA TYR A 639 -20.95 25.04 -14.79
C TYR A 639 -19.59 25.68 -15.04
N ASN A 640 -19.58 27.01 -14.92
CA ASN A 640 -18.38 27.83 -15.02
C ASN A 640 -17.71 27.93 -13.64
N ALA A 641 -16.68 27.12 -13.39
CA ALA A 641 -15.97 27.11 -12.11
C ALA A 641 -14.74 28.03 -12.08
N ASN A 642 -14.45 28.73 -13.18
CA ASN A 642 -13.27 29.58 -13.29
C ASN A 642 -13.38 30.80 -12.37
N LYS A 643 -12.36 31.01 -11.53
CA LYS A 643 -12.22 32.13 -10.59
C LYS A 643 -10.94 32.94 -10.81
N SER A 644 -10.27 32.75 -11.96
CA SER A 644 -9.07 33.50 -12.30
C SER A 644 -9.39 34.98 -12.51
N LYS A 645 -8.46 35.85 -12.08
CA LYS A 645 -8.53 37.30 -12.34
C LYS A 645 -7.87 37.70 -13.65
N LEU A 646 -7.03 36.82 -14.21
CA LEU A 646 -6.21 37.08 -15.40
C LEU A 646 -6.78 36.39 -16.64
N VAL A 647 -7.54 35.32 -16.45
CA VAL A 647 -8.19 34.56 -17.52
C VAL A 647 -9.70 34.56 -17.23
N HIS A 648 -10.47 35.31 -18.01
CA HIS A 648 -11.93 35.30 -17.89
C HIS A 648 -12.51 34.25 -18.82
N SER A 649 -13.58 33.58 -18.41
CA SER A 649 -14.30 32.63 -19.27
C SER A 649 -15.80 32.82 -19.14
N GLU A 650 -16.48 32.73 -20.27
CA GLU A 650 -17.93 32.86 -20.42
C GLU A 650 -18.40 31.77 -21.38
N PHE A 651 -19.61 31.24 -21.23
CA PHE A 651 -20.16 30.34 -22.22
C PHE A 651 -21.68 30.48 -22.35
N MET A 652 -22.16 30.16 -23.54
CA MET A 652 -23.56 30.07 -23.90
C MET A 652 -23.86 28.65 -24.39
N LEU A 653 -24.97 28.09 -23.92
CA LEU A 653 -25.50 26.80 -24.35
C LEU A 653 -26.95 27.01 -24.79
N LYS A 654 -27.27 26.66 -26.03
CA LYS A 654 -28.62 26.64 -26.58
C LYS A 654 -28.91 25.27 -27.18
N GLN A 655 -29.62 24.45 -26.41
CA GLN A 655 -29.98 23.13 -26.86
C GLN A 655 -31.21 23.20 -27.78
N LYS A 656 -31.19 22.44 -28.87
CA LYS A 656 -32.19 22.38 -29.92
C LYS A 656 -33.55 21.96 -29.40
N LYS A 657 -33.60 20.95 -28.52
CA LYS A 657 -34.87 20.45 -27.98
C LYS A 657 -35.34 21.37 -26.85
N GLN A 658 -36.10 22.39 -27.21
CA GLN A 658 -36.84 23.22 -26.25
C GLN A 658 -38.22 22.61 -26.01
N PHE A 659 -38.62 22.54 -24.75
CA PHE A 659 -39.92 22.02 -24.33
C PHE A 659 -40.41 22.77 -23.10
N GLU A 660 -41.72 22.80 -22.94
CA GLU A 660 -42.37 23.37 -21.76
C GLU A 660 -43.05 22.24 -21.01
N PHE A 661 -42.68 22.05 -19.75
CA PHE A 661 -43.30 21.06 -18.89
C PHE A 661 -43.78 21.77 -17.62
N ARG A 662 -45.11 21.79 -17.42
CA ARG A 662 -45.78 22.42 -16.27
C ARG A 662 -45.42 23.91 -16.08
N GLY A 663 -45.42 24.71 -17.15
CA GLY A 663 -45.13 26.15 -17.09
C GLY A 663 -43.64 26.50 -16.93
N LYS A 664 -42.75 25.50 -16.96
CA LYS A 664 -41.30 25.69 -16.93
C LYS A 664 -40.71 25.38 -18.30
N HIS A 665 -40.09 26.38 -18.91
CA HIS A 665 -39.29 26.19 -20.12
C HIS A 665 -37.97 25.52 -19.75
N SER A 666 -37.66 24.42 -20.43
CA SER A 666 -36.36 23.75 -20.33
C SER A 666 -35.91 23.27 -21.71
N ASP A 667 -34.62 22.99 -21.79
CA ASP A 667 -33.91 22.60 -22.97
C ASP A 667 -33.08 21.33 -22.67
N LEU A 668 -32.81 20.52 -23.70
CA LEU A 668 -32.08 19.26 -23.60
C LEU A 668 -31.30 19.01 -24.90
N GLY A 669 -30.02 18.64 -24.79
CA GLY A 669 -29.18 18.33 -25.95
C GLY A 669 -27.82 17.77 -25.55
N GLY A 670 -26.94 17.60 -26.53
CA GLY A 670 -25.63 16.93 -26.44
C GLY A 670 -24.46 17.84 -26.11
N ASP A 671 -24.65 19.16 -26.17
CA ASP A 671 -23.59 20.14 -25.98
C ASP A 671 -23.25 20.38 -24.50
N ILE A 672 -21.95 20.49 -24.20
CA ILE A 672 -21.42 20.68 -22.84
C ILE A 672 -20.25 21.66 -22.79
N CYS A 673 -20.32 22.59 -21.83
CA CYS A 673 -19.25 23.51 -21.48
C CYS A 673 -18.87 23.35 -20.01
N ILE A 674 -17.57 23.22 -19.71
CA ILE A 674 -17.04 23.13 -18.34
C ILE A 674 -15.77 23.97 -18.23
N THR A 675 -15.65 24.73 -17.14
CA THR A 675 -14.41 25.45 -16.82
C THR A 675 -14.00 25.20 -15.37
N GLY A 676 -12.72 25.41 -15.04
CA GLY A 676 -12.26 25.39 -13.65
C GLY A 676 -10.79 25.75 -13.48
N ASN A 677 -10.29 25.75 -12.24
CA ASN A 677 -8.90 26.12 -11.94
C ASN A 677 -8.10 24.94 -11.37
N LEU A 678 -6.82 24.86 -11.72
CA LEU A 678 -5.88 23.82 -11.31
C LEU A 678 -4.56 24.43 -10.82
N ARG A 679 -3.81 23.66 -10.02
CA ARG A 679 -2.46 24.00 -9.56
C ARG A 679 -1.52 22.83 -9.88
N LEU A 680 -0.60 23.05 -10.80
CA LEU A 680 0.33 22.03 -11.29
C LEU A 680 1.77 22.41 -10.93
N GLY A 681 2.55 21.45 -10.45
CA GLY A 681 3.94 21.60 -10.00
C GLY A 681 4.19 21.05 -8.60
N LYS A 682 5.31 21.44 -7.99
CA LYS A 682 5.67 21.01 -6.63
C LYS A 682 5.08 21.94 -5.58
N PRO A 683 4.84 21.49 -4.34
CA PRO A 683 4.32 22.35 -3.27
C PRO A 683 5.09 23.67 -3.08
N ASP A 684 6.41 23.63 -3.29
CA ASP A 684 7.29 24.80 -3.16
C ASP A 684 7.29 25.71 -4.41
N HIS A 685 6.92 25.19 -5.58
CA HIS A 685 6.94 25.89 -6.87
C HIS A 685 5.84 25.33 -7.79
N TYR A 686 4.65 25.93 -7.75
CA TYR A 686 3.50 25.55 -8.57
C TYR A 686 3.00 26.73 -9.40
N LYS A 687 2.36 26.43 -10.53
CA LYS A 687 1.69 27.39 -11.40
C LYS A 687 0.19 27.17 -11.40
N ARG A 688 -0.57 28.24 -11.68
CA ARG A 688 -2.03 28.21 -11.78
C ARG A 688 -2.48 28.08 -13.23
N TYR A 689 -3.45 27.21 -13.45
CA TYR A 689 -4.00 26.94 -14.77
C TYR A 689 -5.51 27.09 -14.73
N THR A 690 -6.08 27.68 -15.79
CA THR A 690 -7.51 27.65 -16.08
C THR A 690 -7.77 26.54 -17.10
N MET A 691 -8.59 25.57 -16.71
CA MET A 691 -9.09 24.52 -17.59
C MET A 691 -10.38 25.00 -18.24
N VAL A 692 -10.48 24.88 -19.55
CA VAL A 692 -11.73 25.08 -20.29
C VAL A 692 -11.97 23.91 -21.23
N MET A 693 -13.23 23.53 -21.37
CA MET A 693 -13.68 22.47 -22.23
C MET A 693 -14.99 22.86 -22.91
N ASN A 694 -15.04 22.63 -24.21
CA ASN A 694 -16.27 22.55 -24.99
C ASN A 694 -16.35 21.15 -25.63
N GLY A 695 -17.51 20.52 -25.60
CA GLY A 695 -17.74 19.26 -26.28
C GLY A 695 -19.18 19.07 -26.73
N ASP A 696 -19.35 18.19 -27.70
CA ASP A 696 -20.64 17.82 -28.30
C ASP A 696 -20.73 16.28 -28.39
N ALA A 697 -21.74 15.73 -27.73
CA ALA A 697 -22.04 14.31 -27.70
C ALA A 697 -22.95 13.88 -28.84
N MET A 698 -22.59 12.78 -29.52
CA MET A 698 -23.34 12.26 -30.65
C MET A 698 -24.83 12.02 -30.35
N GLY A 699 -25.70 12.81 -30.98
CA GLY A 699 -27.16 12.67 -30.98
C GLY A 699 -27.88 13.96 -30.57
N LYS A 700 -29.10 14.21 -31.05
CA LYS A 700 -29.75 15.54 -30.94
C LYS A 700 -30.77 15.71 -29.79
N SER A 701 -30.96 14.70 -28.94
CA SER A 701 -31.98 14.71 -27.86
C SER A 701 -31.54 13.81 -26.70
N MET A 702 -32.33 12.82 -26.28
CA MET A 702 -32.01 11.97 -25.13
C MET A 702 -30.66 11.24 -25.24
N GLN A 703 -30.27 10.82 -26.44
CA GLN A 703 -28.98 10.15 -26.66
C GLN A 703 -27.79 11.12 -26.47
N GLY A 704 -27.88 12.32 -27.05
CA GLY A 704 -26.89 13.38 -26.86
C GLY A 704 -26.80 13.80 -25.40
N ALA A 705 -27.95 14.05 -24.76
CA ALA A 705 -28.02 14.38 -23.34
C ALA A 705 -27.41 13.29 -22.44
N GLY A 706 -27.61 12.01 -22.78
CA GLY A 706 -26.95 10.91 -22.10
C GLY A 706 -25.42 10.97 -22.20
N GLY A 707 -24.88 11.31 -23.37
CA GLY A 707 -23.44 11.50 -23.57
C GLY A 707 -22.90 12.73 -22.84
N ALA A 708 -23.61 13.86 -22.88
CA ALA A 708 -23.27 15.06 -22.15
C ALA A 708 -23.29 14.84 -20.63
N LEU A 709 -24.27 14.09 -20.12
CA LEU A 709 -24.33 13.67 -18.71
C LEU A 709 -23.12 12.84 -18.30
N VAL A 710 -22.77 11.81 -19.07
CA VAL A 710 -21.60 10.96 -18.79
C VAL A 710 -20.33 11.79 -18.78
N MET A 711 -20.15 12.64 -19.80
CA MET A 711 -18.99 13.53 -19.90
C MET A 711 -18.90 14.50 -18.71
N GLY A 712 -20.03 15.12 -18.35
CA GLY A 712 -20.11 16.03 -17.22
C GLY A 712 -19.75 15.38 -15.88
N VAL A 713 -20.20 14.14 -15.64
CA VAL A 713 -19.84 13.37 -14.43
C VAL A 713 -18.35 13.03 -14.41
N VAL A 714 -17.81 12.54 -15.53
CA VAL A 714 -16.39 12.16 -15.63
C VAL A 714 -15.49 13.38 -15.41
N MET A 715 -15.75 14.47 -16.13
CA MET A 715 -14.93 15.69 -16.04
C MET A 715 -15.01 16.34 -14.66
N ASN A 716 -16.21 16.42 -14.07
CA ASN A 716 -16.33 16.96 -12.72
C ASN A 716 -15.65 16.08 -11.67
N SER A 717 -15.63 14.76 -11.86
CA SER A 717 -14.88 13.83 -11.01
C SER A 717 -13.37 14.03 -11.15
N ILE A 718 -12.86 14.18 -12.37
CA ILE A 718 -11.45 14.52 -12.65
C ILE A 718 -11.09 15.84 -11.97
N MET A 719 -11.91 16.87 -12.15
CA MET A 719 -11.68 18.20 -11.57
C MET A 719 -11.75 18.18 -10.04
N ALA A 720 -12.69 17.47 -9.46
CA ALA A 720 -12.78 17.32 -8.00
C ALA A 720 -11.52 16.65 -7.43
N ARG A 721 -11.02 15.57 -8.04
CA ARG A 721 -9.77 14.92 -7.59
C ARG A 721 -8.53 15.78 -7.82
N SER A 722 -8.57 16.63 -8.86
CA SER A 722 -7.44 17.47 -9.27
C SER A 722 -7.34 18.78 -8.49
N ALA A 723 -8.47 19.37 -8.07
CA ALA A 723 -8.53 20.71 -7.46
C ALA A 723 -9.14 20.76 -6.04
N ALA A 724 -9.66 19.66 -5.48
CA ALA A 724 -10.23 19.66 -4.13
C ALA A 724 -9.23 20.18 -3.08
N ASN A 725 -9.72 20.97 -2.12
CA ASN A 725 -8.95 21.52 -1.00
C ASN A 725 -7.69 22.30 -1.41
N ASN A 726 -7.69 22.99 -2.56
CA ASN A 726 -6.53 23.74 -3.05
C ASN A 726 -5.28 22.86 -3.25
N ARG A 727 -5.47 21.57 -3.54
CA ARG A 727 -4.38 20.61 -3.79
C ARG A 727 -3.48 21.08 -4.92
N ILE A 728 -2.18 20.84 -4.75
CA ILE A 728 -1.16 21.02 -5.80
C ILE A 728 -0.83 19.62 -6.33
N LEU A 729 -0.89 19.45 -7.65
CA LEU A 729 -0.55 18.19 -8.31
C LEU A 729 0.88 18.25 -8.85
N ASP A 730 1.73 17.32 -8.42
CA ASP A 730 3.08 17.13 -8.96
C ASP A 730 3.02 16.45 -10.34
N LYS A 731 2.51 17.19 -11.33
CA LYS A 731 2.36 16.81 -12.74
C LYS A 731 2.61 18.00 -13.63
N THR A 732 3.06 17.75 -14.85
CA THR A 732 3.11 18.75 -15.92
C THR A 732 1.74 18.91 -16.60
N PRO A 733 1.47 20.04 -17.28
CA PRO A 733 0.22 20.24 -18.02
C PRO A 733 -0.03 19.16 -19.09
N SER A 734 1.02 18.72 -19.78
CA SER A 734 0.91 17.70 -20.82
C SER A 734 0.56 16.32 -20.24
N GLU A 735 1.20 15.91 -19.14
CA GLU A 735 0.87 14.65 -18.45
C GLU A 735 -0.58 14.66 -17.93
N TRP A 736 -1.04 15.79 -17.39
CA TRP A 736 -2.41 15.90 -16.94
C TRP A 736 -3.41 15.77 -18.10
N LEU A 737 -3.18 16.45 -19.22
CA LEU A 737 -4.04 16.35 -20.41
C LEU A 737 -4.04 14.94 -21.01
N GLU A 738 -2.91 14.24 -21.00
CA GLU A 738 -2.82 12.84 -21.44
C GLU A 738 -3.63 11.90 -20.55
N ASP A 739 -3.54 12.06 -19.22
CA ASP A 739 -4.36 11.30 -18.28
C ASP A 739 -5.86 11.55 -18.48
N VAL A 740 -6.23 12.83 -18.67
CA VAL A 740 -7.62 13.22 -18.93
C VAL A 740 -8.12 12.62 -20.24
N TYR A 741 -7.34 12.71 -21.32
CA TYR A 741 -7.68 12.08 -22.59
C TYR A 741 -7.89 10.57 -22.41
N ASN A 742 -6.95 9.87 -21.79
CA ASN A 742 -7.01 8.41 -21.61
C ASN A 742 -8.21 7.98 -20.75
N GLU A 743 -8.52 8.72 -19.68
CA GLU A 743 -9.64 8.42 -18.79
C GLU A 743 -10.99 8.59 -19.53
N ILE A 744 -11.19 9.73 -20.21
CA ILE A 744 -12.43 9.99 -20.96
C ILE A 744 -12.56 9.02 -22.13
N HIS A 745 -11.47 8.84 -22.90
CA HIS A 745 -11.46 7.95 -24.05
C HIS A 745 -11.81 6.51 -23.64
N ALA A 746 -11.28 6.01 -22.52
CA ALA A 746 -11.60 4.68 -22.01
C ALA A 746 -13.08 4.54 -21.61
N VAL A 747 -13.68 5.57 -21.01
CA VAL A 747 -15.12 5.60 -20.68
C VAL A 747 -15.94 5.54 -21.96
N PHE A 748 -15.68 6.40 -22.94
CA PHE A 748 -16.45 6.41 -24.19
C PHE A 748 -16.22 5.17 -25.06
N LYS A 749 -15.03 4.57 -25.01
CA LYS A 749 -14.72 3.31 -25.69
C LYS A 749 -15.55 2.13 -25.16
N SER A 750 -15.99 2.18 -23.90
CA SER A 750 -16.86 1.15 -23.31
C SER A 750 -18.26 1.08 -23.95
N PHE A 751 -18.68 2.14 -24.66
CA PHE A 751 -19.92 2.17 -25.43
C PHE A 751 -19.80 1.52 -26.81
N ASN A 752 -18.62 1.02 -27.20
CA ASN A 752 -18.38 0.31 -28.48
C ASN A 752 -18.91 1.07 -29.72
N GLY A 753 -18.71 2.39 -29.77
CA GLY A 753 -19.14 3.24 -30.89
C GLY A 753 -20.63 3.59 -30.91
N SER A 754 -21.45 3.10 -29.97
CA SER A 754 -22.86 3.52 -29.86
C SER A 754 -23.03 4.95 -29.33
N MET A 755 -22.00 5.48 -28.68
CA MET A 755 -21.92 6.84 -28.18
C MET A 755 -20.46 7.30 -28.29
N VAL A 756 -20.25 8.45 -28.93
CA VAL A 756 -18.95 9.11 -29.08
C VAL A 756 -19.14 10.59 -28.80
N ILE A 757 -18.06 11.27 -28.43
CA ILE A 757 -18.11 12.71 -28.11
C ILE A 757 -16.96 13.42 -28.80
N SER A 758 -17.26 14.55 -29.43
CA SER A 758 -16.24 15.51 -29.86
C SER A 758 -15.94 16.45 -28.70
N ALA A 759 -14.68 16.79 -28.46
CA ALA A 759 -14.34 17.75 -27.42
C ALA A 759 -12.99 18.41 -27.69
N THR A 760 -12.86 19.65 -27.25
CA THR A 760 -11.58 20.35 -27.15
C THR A 760 -11.34 20.79 -25.71
N ILE A 761 -10.14 20.53 -25.18
CA ILE A 761 -9.78 20.81 -23.78
C ILE A 761 -8.49 21.63 -23.76
N PHE A 762 -8.54 22.78 -23.11
CA PHE A 762 -7.40 23.68 -22.91
C PHE A 762 -7.03 23.78 -21.43
N LEU A 763 -5.73 23.85 -21.16
CA LEU A 763 -5.11 24.33 -19.94
C LEU A 763 -4.34 25.62 -20.24
N ILE A 764 -4.77 26.71 -19.63
CA ILE A 764 -4.23 28.05 -19.85
C ILE A 764 -3.49 28.49 -18.59
N GLU A 765 -2.18 28.69 -18.69
CA GLU A 765 -1.36 29.22 -17.59
C GLU A 765 -1.73 30.69 -17.31
N GLU A 766 -2.20 30.99 -16.09
CA GLU A 766 -2.84 32.28 -15.78
C GLU A 766 -1.91 33.49 -15.92
N GLU A 767 -0.61 33.33 -15.68
CA GLU A 767 0.35 34.45 -15.68
C GLU A 767 0.95 34.72 -17.07
N SER A 768 1.34 33.66 -17.79
CA SER A 768 2.03 33.78 -19.08
C SER A 768 1.11 33.70 -20.29
N GLY A 769 -0.13 33.22 -20.14
CA GLY A 769 -1.03 32.98 -21.29
C GLY A 769 -0.64 31.76 -22.12
N LYS A 770 0.31 30.95 -21.65
CA LYS A 770 0.71 29.72 -22.32
C LYS A 770 -0.40 28.66 -22.22
N CYS A 771 -0.90 28.24 -23.37
CA CYS A 771 -1.95 27.24 -23.52
C CYS A 771 -1.36 25.87 -23.88
N PHE A 772 -1.93 24.83 -23.28
CA PHE A 772 -1.72 23.43 -23.61
C PHE A 772 -3.08 22.83 -23.92
N TYR A 773 -3.26 22.17 -25.06
CA TYR A 773 -4.58 21.68 -25.44
C TYR A 773 -4.53 20.47 -26.37
N PHE A 774 -5.66 19.78 -26.47
CA PHE A 774 -5.93 18.83 -27.55
C PHE A 774 -7.36 19.03 -28.05
N ASN A 775 -7.58 18.70 -29.32
CA ASN A 775 -8.89 18.75 -29.96
C ASN A 775 -9.20 17.38 -30.58
N ALA A 776 -10.25 16.72 -30.09
CA ALA A 776 -10.73 15.41 -30.53
C ALA A 776 -11.92 15.56 -31.48
N GLU A 777 -11.63 15.80 -32.78
CA GLU A 777 -12.63 15.98 -33.85
C GLU A 777 -13.76 16.96 -33.51
N HIS A 778 -13.46 18.01 -32.74
CA HIS A 778 -14.36 19.11 -32.43
C HIS A 778 -14.05 20.30 -33.37
N PRO A 779 -15.02 21.18 -33.70
CA PRO A 779 -14.78 22.29 -34.61
C PRO A 779 -13.59 23.16 -34.21
N PHE A 780 -12.93 23.75 -35.21
CA PHE A 780 -11.71 24.53 -34.99
C PHE A 780 -11.94 25.70 -34.02
N THR A 781 -10.98 25.88 -33.12
CA THR A 781 -10.97 26.98 -32.16
C THR A 781 -10.66 28.27 -32.90
N VAL A 782 -11.41 29.33 -32.62
CA VAL A 782 -11.18 30.65 -33.24
C VAL A 782 -10.38 31.53 -32.29
N LEU A 783 -9.29 32.09 -32.79
CA LEU A 783 -8.54 33.16 -32.15
C LEU A 783 -9.00 34.50 -32.74
N TYR A 784 -9.50 35.38 -31.89
CA TYR A 784 -9.81 36.76 -32.22
C TYR A 784 -8.74 37.69 -31.63
N ARG A 785 -7.97 38.33 -32.50
CA ARG A 785 -6.83 39.20 -32.15
C ARG A 785 -6.80 40.42 -33.06
N ASP A 786 -6.64 41.60 -32.46
CA ASP A 786 -6.53 42.88 -33.17
C ASP A 786 -7.65 43.13 -34.20
N GLY A 787 -8.87 42.69 -33.88
CA GLY A 787 -10.04 42.88 -34.75
C GLY A 787 -10.21 41.83 -35.85
N LYS A 788 -9.36 40.80 -35.92
CA LYS A 788 -9.44 39.72 -36.92
C LYS A 788 -9.64 38.35 -36.27
N ALA A 789 -10.45 37.50 -36.91
CA ALA A 789 -10.68 36.13 -36.51
C ALA A 789 -9.90 35.16 -37.40
N SER A 790 -9.26 34.16 -36.80
CA SER A 790 -8.58 33.08 -37.53
C SER A 790 -8.70 31.76 -36.78
N PHE A 791 -8.74 30.64 -37.50
CA PHE A 791 -8.63 29.32 -36.87
C PHE A 791 -7.26 29.10 -36.24
N LEU A 792 -7.25 28.50 -35.05
CA LEU A 792 -6.04 28.17 -34.32
C LEU A 792 -5.38 26.89 -34.86
N GLU A 793 -6.18 25.89 -35.22
CA GLU A 793 -5.72 24.62 -35.75
C GLU A 793 -5.59 24.66 -37.29
N GLU A 794 -4.48 24.11 -37.81
CA GLU A 794 -4.31 23.86 -39.26
C GLU A 794 -4.93 22.51 -39.71
N GLY A 795 -5.39 21.69 -38.75
CA GLY A 795 -5.96 20.36 -38.98
C GLY A 795 -6.11 19.55 -37.69
N LEU A 796 -7.11 18.65 -37.66
CA LEU A 796 -7.41 17.75 -36.55
C LEU A 796 -6.69 16.40 -36.75
N GLN A 797 -5.98 15.92 -35.73
CA GLN A 797 -5.22 14.66 -35.79
C GLN A 797 -5.79 13.58 -34.88
N LEU A 798 -6.77 13.90 -34.04
CA LEU A 798 -7.32 13.01 -33.03
C LEU A 798 -8.79 12.73 -33.34
N ARG A 799 -9.18 11.46 -33.41
CA ARG A 799 -10.58 11.03 -33.62
C ARG A 799 -11.46 11.41 -32.43
N LYS A 800 -12.79 11.47 -32.63
CA LYS A 800 -13.77 11.64 -31.54
C LYS A 800 -13.51 10.62 -30.43
N LEU A 801 -13.70 11.06 -29.17
CA LEU A 801 -13.46 10.23 -28.00
C LEU A 801 -14.41 9.02 -28.02
N GLY A 802 -13.84 7.82 -27.84
CA GLY A 802 -14.53 6.54 -27.98
C GLY A 802 -14.23 5.77 -29.27
N LEU A 803 -13.57 6.38 -30.26
CA LEU A 803 -13.09 5.73 -31.49
C LEU A 803 -11.57 5.59 -31.50
N ASP A 804 -11.07 4.46 -31.98
CA ASP A 804 -9.63 4.25 -32.15
C ASP A 804 -9.04 5.27 -33.14
N SER A 805 -7.94 5.93 -32.75
CA SER A 805 -7.22 6.91 -33.56
C SER A 805 -6.03 6.25 -34.25
N GLU A 806 -5.80 6.58 -35.52
CA GLU A 806 -4.62 6.14 -36.29
C GLU A 806 -3.36 6.93 -35.93
N PHE A 807 -3.52 8.08 -35.27
CA PHE A 807 -2.45 8.96 -34.80
C PHE A 807 -2.33 8.89 -33.28
N ASP A 808 -1.08 8.94 -32.79
CA ASP A 808 -0.77 9.01 -31.37
C ASP A 808 -1.27 10.32 -30.74
N PHE A 809 -1.67 10.27 -29.47
CA PHE A 809 -2.10 11.44 -28.73
C PHE A 809 -0.95 12.45 -28.57
N GLN A 810 -1.22 13.72 -28.89
CA GLN A 810 -0.25 14.80 -28.76
C GLN A 810 -0.91 16.06 -28.18
N VAL A 811 -0.24 16.68 -27.23
CA VAL A 811 -0.65 17.98 -26.66
C VAL A 811 -0.05 19.09 -27.50
N ARG A 812 -0.92 19.98 -28.02
CA ARG A 812 -0.52 21.19 -28.74
C ARG A 812 -0.31 22.34 -27.77
N THR A 813 0.56 23.27 -28.14
CA THR A 813 0.84 24.46 -27.34
C THR A 813 0.68 25.73 -28.16
N PHE A 814 0.11 26.75 -27.53
CA PHE A 814 -0.09 28.08 -28.11
C PHE A 814 0.14 29.15 -27.01
N GLU A 815 0.35 30.41 -27.37
CA GLU A 815 0.55 31.49 -26.40
C GLU A 815 -0.40 32.66 -26.67
N LEU A 816 -1.20 32.99 -25.66
CA LEU A 816 -2.10 34.13 -25.67
C LEU A 816 -1.36 35.42 -25.33
N LYS A 817 -1.68 36.47 -26.08
CA LYS A 817 -1.27 37.85 -25.83
C LYS A 817 -2.38 38.58 -25.07
N LYS A 818 -1.97 39.57 -24.28
CA LYS A 818 -2.91 40.45 -23.55
C LYS A 818 -3.93 41.03 -24.53
N GLY A 819 -5.22 40.83 -24.25
CA GLY A 819 -6.35 41.27 -25.08
C GLY A 819 -6.87 40.24 -26.08
N ASP A 820 -6.24 39.07 -26.20
CA ASP A 820 -6.74 37.99 -27.05
C ASP A 820 -8.04 37.39 -26.51
N VAL A 821 -8.89 36.97 -27.45
CA VAL A 821 -10.11 36.20 -27.17
C VAL A 821 -10.05 34.87 -27.92
N LEU A 822 -10.20 33.76 -27.19
CA LEU A 822 -10.41 32.43 -27.76
C LEU A 822 -11.90 32.10 -27.74
N ILE A 823 -12.40 31.55 -28.85
CA ILE A 823 -13.80 31.10 -28.98
C ILE A 823 -13.81 29.66 -29.43
N LEU A 824 -14.37 28.80 -28.58
CA LEU A 824 -14.62 27.39 -28.83
C LEU A 824 -16.12 27.22 -29.11
N GLY A 825 -16.51 26.33 -30.01
CA GLY A 825 -17.93 26.04 -30.21
C GLY A 825 -18.20 24.73 -30.94
N SER A 826 -19.40 24.18 -30.70
CA SER A 826 -19.92 22.98 -31.37
C SER A 826 -20.24 23.25 -32.84
N ASP A 827 -20.52 22.17 -33.57
CA ASP A 827 -20.85 22.18 -34.99
C ASP A 827 -22.18 22.89 -35.29
N GLY A 828 -23.05 23.06 -34.28
CA GLY A 828 -24.23 23.92 -34.37
C GLY A 828 -23.95 25.35 -34.81
N ARG A 829 -22.72 25.85 -34.67
CA ARG A 829 -22.31 27.18 -35.18
C ARG A 829 -22.23 27.25 -36.71
N ASP A 830 -22.06 26.09 -37.36
CA ASP A 830 -21.89 25.92 -38.80
C ASP A 830 -23.15 25.29 -39.43
N ASP A 831 -23.94 24.53 -38.66
CA ASP A 831 -25.19 23.83 -39.04
C ASP A 831 -26.42 24.76 -39.20
N ILE A 832 -26.31 25.72 -40.13
CA ILE A 832 -27.32 26.74 -40.42
C ILE A 832 -28.12 26.39 -41.67
N ASP A 833 -29.45 26.39 -41.59
CA ASP A 833 -30.35 26.30 -42.76
C ASP A 833 -30.54 27.69 -43.39
N LEU A 834 -29.99 27.86 -44.60
CA LEU A 834 -30.02 29.13 -45.35
C LEU A 834 -31.36 29.36 -46.06
N THR A 835 -32.19 28.32 -46.21
CA THR A 835 -33.46 28.39 -46.93
C THR A 835 -34.62 27.78 -46.10
N PRO A 836 -34.90 28.31 -44.89
CA PRO A 836 -35.88 27.72 -43.98
C PRO A 836 -37.32 27.75 -44.52
N GLU A 837 -37.62 28.63 -45.49
CA GLU A 837 -38.94 28.77 -46.12
C GLU A 837 -39.15 27.85 -47.34
N GLU A 838 -38.10 27.17 -47.83
CA GLU A 838 -38.18 26.30 -49.00
C GLU A 838 -38.36 24.82 -48.62
N THR A 839 -38.97 24.03 -49.51
CA THR A 839 -39.16 22.58 -49.28
C THR A 839 -37.86 21.78 -49.32
N VAL A 840 -36.79 22.34 -49.89
CA VAL A 840 -35.45 21.75 -49.94
C VAL A 840 -34.55 22.62 -49.08
N ARG A 841 -33.98 22.04 -48.02
CA ARG A 841 -33.08 22.72 -47.09
C ARG A 841 -31.69 22.83 -47.67
N THR A 842 -31.08 24.00 -47.60
CA THR A 842 -29.69 24.23 -48.00
C THR A 842 -28.88 24.55 -46.75
N ILE A 843 -28.01 23.62 -46.35
CA ILE A 843 -27.15 23.80 -45.16
C ILE A 843 -25.92 24.60 -45.57
N ASN A 844 -25.44 25.48 -44.69
CA ASN A 844 -24.20 26.20 -44.90
C ASN A 844 -23.01 25.25 -45.11
N GLU A 845 -22.27 25.44 -46.20
CA GLU A 845 -21.01 24.72 -46.50
C GLU A 845 -19.77 25.64 -46.41
N ASP A 846 -19.96 26.94 -46.10
CA ASP A 846 -18.84 27.87 -45.93
C ASP A 846 -18.25 27.77 -44.51
N GLU A 847 -17.13 27.05 -44.40
CA GLU A 847 -16.37 26.87 -43.16
C GLU A 847 -15.82 28.21 -42.59
N ASN A 848 -15.71 29.27 -43.40
CA ASN A 848 -15.20 30.57 -42.93
C ASN A 848 -16.30 31.52 -42.45
N LEU A 849 -17.59 31.17 -42.64
CA LEU A 849 -18.70 32.04 -42.25
C LEU A 849 -18.67 32.35 -40.75
N PHE A 850 -18.28 31.38 -39.92
CA PHE A 850 -18.16 31.58 -38.48
C PHE A 850 -17.07 32.62 -38.12
N LEU A 851 -15.96 32.70 -38.86
CA LEU A 851 -14.94 33.73 -38.65
C LEU A 851 -15.51 35.13 -38.89
N VAL A 852 -16.31 35.31 -39.95
CA VAL A 852 -16.98 36.57 -40.25
C VAL A 852 -17.95 36.96 -39.14
N ASN A 853 -18.70 35.99 -38.60
CA ASN A 853 -19.62 36.23 -37.48
C ASN A 853 -18.86 36.64 -36.21
N VAL A 854 -17.71 36.03 -35.92
CA VAL A 854 -16.82 36.42 -34.81
C VAL A 854 -16.28 37.85 -34.98
N GLU A 855 -15.88 38.24 -36.20
CA GLU A 855 -15.39 39.60 -36.47
C GLU A 855 -16.48 40.65 -36.30
N LYS A 856 -17.68 40.39 -36.84
CA LYS A 856 -18.84 41.28 -36.71
C LYS A 856 -19.32 41.41 -35.27
N GLY A 857 -19.35 40.30 -34.53
CA GLY A 857 -19.70 40.25 -33.12
C GLY A 857 -18.58 40.72 -32.18
N LYS A 858 -17.41 41.11 -32.71
CA LYS A 858 -16.25 41.60 -31.95
C LYS A 858 -15.82 40.67 -30.79
N GLY A 859 -16.04 39.37 -30.96
CA GLY A 859 -15.76 38.38 -29.92
C GLY A 859 -16.76 38.33 -28.75
N ASN A 860 -17.90 39.02 -28.80
CA ASN A 860 -19.00 38.88 -27.82
C ASN A 860 -19.93 37.73 -28.22
N LEU A 861 -20.29 36.86 -27.27
CA LEU A 861 -21.06 35.64 -27.56
C LEU A 861 -22.49 35.92 -28.04
N GLU A 862 -23.18 36.90 -27.46
CA GLU A 862 -24.56 37.25 -27.84
C GLU A 862 -24.61 37.87 -29.24
N ASP A 863 -23.65 38.76 -29.54
CA ASP A 863 -23.55 39.38 -30.87
C ASP A 863 -23.20 38.34 -31.95
N ILE A 864 -22.31 37.39 -31.64
CA ILE A 864 -21.96 36.29 -32.54
C ILE A 864 -23.20 35.44 -32.84
N GLU A 865 -23.99 35.09 -31.83
CA GLU A 865 -25.21 34.33 -32.03
C GLU A 865 -26.24 35.10 -32.88
N SER A 866 -26.40 36.40 -32.62
CA SER A 866 -27.27 37.27 -33.39
C SER A 866 -26.87 37.31 -34.87
N GLU A 867 -25.57 37.40 -35.16
CA GLU A 867 -25.05 37.33 -36.53
C GLU A 867 -25.26 35.96 -37.17
N ILE A 868 -25.08 34.86 -36.45
CA ILE A 868 -25.37 33.50 -36.94
C ILE A 868 -26.84 33.40 -37.36
N ARG A 869 -27.78 33.87 -36.52
CA ARG A 869 -29.23 33.84 -36.81
C ARG A 869 -29.67 34.73 -37.98
N LYS A 870 -28.91 35.77 -38.32
CA LYS A 870 -29.19 36.60 -39.51
C LYS A 870 -28.98 35.84 -40.81
N HIS A 871 -28.12 34.81 -40.80
CA HIS A 871 -27.83 34.03 -42.00
C HIS A 871 -28.78 32.84 -42.18
N GLY A 872 -29.45 32.36 -41.11
CA GLY A 872 -30.44 31.29 -41.21
C GLY A 872 -30.87 30.70 -39.86
N GLU A 873 -31.61 29.59 -39.88
CA GLU A 873 -32.06 28.88 -38.66
C GLU A 873 -31.07 27.80 -38.21
N LEU A 874 -30.86 27.68 -36.89
CA LEU A 874 -30.00 26.65 -36.30
C LEU A 874 -30.63 25.26 -36.43
N THR A 875 -29.88 24.29 -36.97
CA THR A 875 -30.35 22.92 -37.16
C THR A 875 -29.78 21.91 -36.15
N ASP A 876 -28.87 22.33 -35.28
CA ASP A 876 -28.33 21.55 -34.15
C ASP A 876 -28.19 22.32 -32.83
N ASP A 877 -27.72 21.63 -31.78
CA ASP A 877 -27.34 22.23 -30.49
C ASP A 877 -26.20 23.24 -30.69
N LEU A 878 -26.28 24.42 -30.06
CA LEU A 878 -25.26 25.45 -30.16
C LEU A 878 -24.58 25.68 -28.80
N SER A 879 -23.26 25.53 -28.78
CA SER A 879 -22.43 25.90 -27.66
C SER A 879 -21.33 26.84 -28.12
N LEU A 880 -21.14 27.93 -27.36
CA LEU A 880 -20.02 28.84 -27.55
C LEU A 880 -19.37 29.08 -26.20
N LEU A 881 -18.04 28.93 -26.13
CA LEU A 881 -17.24 29.21 -24.95
C LEU A 881 -16.16 30.22 -25.32
N LYS A 882 -16.16 31.34 -24.60
CA LYS A 882 -15.24 32.45 -24.75
C LYS A 882 -14.21 32.44 -23.63
N VAL A 883 -12.95 32.71 -23.96
CA VAL A 883 -11.86 32.93 -23.00
C VAL A 883 -11.12 34.21 -23.34
N GLU A 884 -10.98 35.10 -22.36
CA GLU A 884 -10.26 36.39 -22.51
C GLU A 884 -9.01 36.42 -21.62
N PHE A 885 -7.89 36.90 -22.18
CA PHE A 885 -6.63 36.99 -21.45
C PHE A 885 -6.25 38.44 -21.11
N GLN A 886 -6.20 38.75 -19.81
CA GLN A 886 -5.69 40.00 -19.22
C GLN A 886 -6.28 41.32 -19.78
N MET A 887 -7.59 41.38 -20.02
CA MET A 887 -8.26 42.66 -20.33
C MET A 887 -8.34 43.58 -19.09
N GLU A 888 -7.97 44.85 -19.26
CA GLU A 888 -8.23 45.89 -18.26
C GLU A 888 -9.72 46.26 -18.30
N ARG A 889 -10.46 45.98 -17.21
CA ARG A 889 -11.83 46.50 -17.06
C ARG A 889 -11.79 48.03 -17.06
N LYS A 890 -12.58 48.66 -17.92
CA LYS A 890 -13.03 50.04 -17.66
C LYS A 890 -13.83 50.01 -16.37
N SER A 891 -13.32 50.69 -15.35
CA SER A 891 -14.08 51.02 -14.14
C SER A 891 -15.27 51.91 -14.51
N ASP A 892 -16.40 51.65 -13.86
CA ASP A 892 -17.69 52.37 -13.94
C ASP A 892 -18.67 51.88 -15.00
N GLU A 893 -19.21 50.67 -14.79
CA GLU A 893 -20.61 50.34 -15.10
C GLU A 893 -21.03 49.20 -14.15
N PRO A 894 -22.17 49.31 -13.43
CA PRO A 894 -22.66 48.22 -12.60
C PRO A 894 -23.12 47.09 -13.53
N GLU A 895 -22.65 45.86 -13.29
CA GLU A 895 -23.09 44.67 -14.04
C GLU A 895 -24.58 44.42 -13.74
N GLU A 896 -25.43 45.00 -14.58
CA GLU A 896 -26.80 44.59 -14.83
C GLU A 896 -26.77 43.16 -15.40
N GLU A 897 -27.17 42.17 -14.61
CA GLU A 897 -27.71 40.94 -15.17
C GLU A 897 -29.08 41.27 -15.76
N THR A 898 -29.14 41.40 -17.08
CA THR A 898 -30.36 41.50 -17.88
C THR A 898 -31.19 40.21 -17.75
N PHE A 899 -31.97 40.12 -16.68
CA PHE A 899 -33.29 39.48 -16.76
C PHE A 899 -34.21 40.43 -17.52
N THR A 900 -34.73 39.98 -18.65
CA THR A 900 -35.62 40.77 -19.50
C THR A 900 -36.93 41.08 -18.78
N GLY A 901 -37.08 42.35 -18.39
CA GLY A 901 -38.29 43.17 -18.50
C GLY A 901 -39.53 42.77 -17.70
N GLY A 902 -39.83 43.56 -16.67
CA GLY A 902 -41.22 43.87 -16.32
C GLY A 902 -41.53 43.95 -14.83
N ASP A 903 -41.57 45.18 -14.33
CA ASP A 903 -42.29 45.63 -13.14
C ASP A 903 -41.67 45.47 -11.73
N ARG A 904 -41.21 46.64 -11.27
CA ARG A 904 -41.44 47.27 -9.96
C ARG A 904 -40.45 46.97 -8.83
N ILE A 905 -39.62 48.00 -8.67
CA ILE A 905 -38.87 48.51 -7.51
C ILE A 905 -39.67 48.54 -6.17
N GLU A 906 -40.93 48.11 -6.14
CA GLU A 906 -41.66 47.80 -4.89
C GLU A 906 -41.36 46.39 -4.34
N VAL A 907 -40.70 45.52 -5.11
CA VAL A 907 -40.40 44.12 -4.74
C VAL A 907 -39.05 43.95 -4.02
N ALA A 908 -38.19 44.98 -4.01
CA ALA A 908 -36.83 44.97 -3.46
C ALA A 908 -36.72 44.89 -1.92
N LEU A 909 -37.84 44.69 -1.22
CA LEU A 909 -37.89 44.49 0.24
C LEU A 909 -38.71 43.25 0.62
N ASN A 910 -38.96 42.31 -0.31
CA ASN A 910 -39.66 41.08 0.00
C ASN A 910 -38.74 40.10 0.76
N PRO A 911 -39.06 39.76 2.03
CA PRO A 911 -38.25 38.83 2.83
C PRO A 911 -38.09 37.44 2.22
N ASP A 912 -39.05 36.97 1.42
CA ASP A 912 -38.97 35.65 0.76
C ASP A 912 -37.94 35.65 -0.38
N ILE A 913 -37.75 36.78 -1.06
CA ILE A 913 -36.74 36.93 -2.12
C ILE A 913 -35.36 37.02 -1.49
N ILE A 914 -35.20 37.86 -0.46
CA ILE A 914 -33.95 37.96 0.32
C ILE A 914 -33.52 36.57 0.85
N TYR A 915 -34.48 35.77 1.32
CA TYR A 915 -34.23 34.43 1.80
C TYR A 915 -33.76 33.47 0.69
N GLU A 916 -34.43 33.42 -0.45
CA GLU A 916 -34.03 32.53 -1.56
C GLU A 916 -32.71 32.97 -2.18
N ASP A 917 -32.46 34.27 -2.33
CA ASP A 917 -31.19 34.81 -2.83
C ASP A 917 -30.04 34.50 -1.87
N ALA A 918 -30.22 34.71 -0.56
CA ALA A 918 -29.19 34.37 0.41
C ALA A 918 -28.91 32.86 0.46
N LYS A 919 -29.94 32.04 0.32
CA LYS A 919 -29.80 30.57 0.23
C LYS A 919 -29.09 30.15 -1.05
N GLN A 920 -29.30 30.85 -2.16
CA GLN A 920 -28.61 30.63 -3.43
C GLN A 920 -27.15 31.09 -3.35
N LEU A 921 -26.87 32.24 -2.76
CA LEU A 921 -25.52 32.72 -2.47
C LEU A 921 -24.75 31.75 -1.57
N TYR A 922 -25.41 31.19 -0.54
CA TYR A 922 -24.83 30.16 0.32
C TYR A 922 -24.51 28.87 -0.47
N LYS A 923 -25.43 28.39 -1.32
CA LYS A 923 -25.19 27.22 -2.20
C LYS A 923 -24.03 27.46 -3.16
N ASN A 924 -23.87 28.68 -3.63
CA ASN A 924 -22.79 29.10 -4.52
C ASN A 924 -21.46 29.36 -3.77
N GLY A 925 -21.40 29.08 -2.47
CA GLY A 925 -20.20 29.22 -1.64
C GLY A 925 -19.85 30.66 -1.26
N LYS A 926 -20.70 31.64 -1.58
CA LYS A 926 -20.52 33.07 -1.25
C LYS A 926 -21.13 33.37 0.13
N VAL A 927 -20.57 32.76 1.17
CA VAL A 927 -21.11 32.80 2.55
C VAL A 927 -21.18 34.21 3.13
N ASP A 928 -20.18 35.05 2.86
CA ASP A 928 -20.12 36.41 3.40
C ASP A 928 -21.22 37.31 2.80
N GLN A 929 -21.47 37.20 1.49
CA GLN A 929 -22.56 37.92 0.81
C GLN A 929 -23.94 37.43 1.26
N ALA A 930 -24.10 36.12 1.47
CA ALA A 930 -25.32 35.56 2.04
C ALA A 930 -25.59 36.07 3.46
N LEU A 931 -24.55 36.18 4.29
CA LEU A 931 -24.66 36.74 5.64
C LEU A 931 -25.01 38.23 5.63
N GLU A 932 -24.39 39.01 4.75
CA GLU A 932 -24.68 40.44 4.60
C GLU A 932 -26.12 40.67 4.14
N LEU A 933 -26.57 39.93 3.12
CA LEU A 933 -27.94 40.01 2.60
C LEU A 933 -28.98 39.61 3.67
N LEU A 934 -28.71 38.55 4.43
CA LEU A 934 -29.58 38.13 5.53
C LEU A 934 -29.57 39.14 6.69
N LYS A 935 -28.44 39.79 7.00
CA LYS A 935 -28.37 40.85 8.01
C LYS A 935 -29.23 42.05 7.58
N THR A 936 -29.16 42.45 6.31
CA THR A 936 -30.03 43.50 5.75
C THR A 936 -31.50 43.10 5.86
N GLY A 937 -31.85 41.87 5.47
CA GLY A 937 -33.21 41.33 5.63
C GLY A 937 -33.69 41.34 7.08
N TYR A 938 -32.83 40.97 8.03
CA TYR A 938 -33.13 40.97 9.46
C TYR A 938 -33.37 42.38 10.01
N THR A 939 -32.59 43.39 9.57
CA THR A 939 -32.80 44.78 10.00
C THR A 939 -34.12 45.36 9.51
N HIS A 940 -34.64 44.87 8.38
CA HIS A 940 -35.91 45.32 7.82
C HIS A 940 -37.13 44.58 8.38
N ASP A 941 -37.06 43.26 8.54
CA ASP A 941 -38.13 42.44 9.12
C ASP A 941 -37.56 41.46 10.16
N THR A 942 -37.50 41.92 11.40
CA THR A 942 -37.05 41.11 12.55
C THR A 942 -38.04 39.99 12.91
N ALA A 943 -39.28 40.00 12.40
CA ALA A 943 -40.28 38.98 12.69
C ALA A 943 -40.21 37.78 11.70
N ASN A 944 -39.47 37.91 10.61
CA ASN A 944 -39.40 36.89 9.57
C ASN A 944 -38.70 35.61 10.03
N GLN A 945 -39.48 34.55 10.23
CA GLN A 945 -38.97 33.28 10.76
C GLN A 945 -37.97 32.58 9.83
N LYS A 946 -38.12 32.71 8.51
CA LYS A 946 -37.22 32.04 7.54
C LYS A 946 -35.84 32.71 7.54
N ILE A 947 -35.80 34.04 7.53
CA ILE A 947 -34.56 34.82 7.63
C ILE A 947 -33.90 34.57 8.99
N ASN A 948 -34.65 34.65 10.09
CA ASN A 948 -34.11 34.43 11.43
C ASN A 948 -33.48 33.04 11.57
N LYS A 949 -34.17 32.01 11.09
CA LYS A 949 -33.68 30.62 11.12
C LYS A 949 -32.37 30.46 10.35
N LEU A 950 -32.29 31.00 9.13
CA LEU A 950 -31.12 30.84 8.26
C LEU A 950 -29.96 31.72 8.72
N LEU A 951 -30.23 32.97 9.08
CA LEU A 951 -29.23 33.91 9.61
C LEU A 951 -28.64 33.40 10.92
N GLY A 952 -29.46 32.89 11.85
CA GLY A 952 -28.99 32.34 13.12
C GLY A 952 -28.07 31.13 12.92
N LEU A 953 -28.43 30.21 12.01
CA LEU A 953 -27.62 29.04 11.69
C LEU A 953 -26.30 29.41 10.98
N LEU A 954 -26.37 30.28 9.97
CA LEU A 954 -25.19 30.69 9.20
C LEU A 954 -24.23 31.53 10.06
N SER A 955 -24.75 32.41 10.91
CA SER A 955 -23.93 33.19 11.85
C SER A 955 -23.23 32.28 12.86
N PHE A 956 -23.92 31.26 13.38
CA PHE A 956 -23.32 30.26 14.27
C PHE A 956 -22.19 29.48 13.58
N LYS A 957 -22.42 29.01 12.35
CA LYS A 957 -21.39 28.32 11.54
C LYS A 957 -20.22 29.24 11.17
N GLY A 958 -20.50 30.51 10.87
CA GLY A 958 -19.53 31.56 10.59
C GLY A 958 -18.78 32.08 11.82
N LYS A 959 -19.07 31.56 13.03
CA LYS A 959 -18.50 31.97 14.32
C LYS A 959 -18.84 33.41 14.75
N ASP A 960 -19.81 34.06 14.11
CA ASP A 960 -20.42 35.31 14.58
C ASP A 960 -21.45 34.96 15.67
N TYR A 961 -20.95 34.58 16.84
CA TYR A 961 -21.78 34.14 17.96
C TYR A 961 -22.66 35.27 18.51
N THR A 962 -22.24 36.51 18.37
CA THR A 962 -23.02 37.69 18.78
C THR A 962 -24.31 37.83 17.98
N THR A 963 -24.23 37.82 16.65
CA THR A 963 -25.41 37.87 15.77
C THR A 963 -26.25 36.61 15.93
N ALA A 964 -25.60 35.44 16.05
CA ALA A 964 -26.31 34.18 16.26
C ALA A 964 -27.16 34.20 17.54
N ILE A 965 -26.65 34.70 18.67
CA ILE A 965 -27.40 34.79 19.93
C ILE A 965 -28.63 35.69 19.77
N GLU A 966 -28.46 36.86 19.16
CA GLU A 966 -29.56 37.83 18.98
C GLU A 966 -30.70 37.24 18.14
N VAL A 967 -30.36 36.72 16.97
CA VAL A 967 -31.33 36.21 16.00
C VAL A 967 -31.98 34.91 16.49
N LEU A 968 -31.21 34.00 17.11
CA LEU A 968 -31.75 32.76 17.66
C LEU A 968 -32.66 32.99 18.86
N ASN A 969 -32.36 33.97 19.72
CA ASN A 969 -33.27 34.36 20.80
C ASN A 969 -34.61 34.89 20.27
N ASN A 970 -34.58 35.62 19.16
CA ASN A 970 -35.80 36.12 18.52
C ASN A 970 -36.59 34.97 17.88
N TYR A 971 -35.92 34.09 17.15
CA TYR A 971 -36.50 32.91 16.51
C TYR A 971 -37.16 31.93 17.51
N LEU A 972 -36.47 31.63 18.62
CA LEU A 972 -36.94 30.65 19.62
C LEU A 972 -38.06 31.18 20.52
N LYS A 973 -38.28 32.51 20.57
CA LYS A 973 -39.47 33.09 21.22
C LYS A 973 -40.75 32.79 20.44
N THR A 974 -40.65 32.76 19.11
CA THR A 974 -41.79 32.58 18.21
C THR A 974 -42.05 31.12 17.85
N ASP A 975 -41.00 30.30 17.72
CA ASP A 975 -41.14 28.86 17.51
C ASP A 975 -40.26 28.04 18.49
N PRO A 976 -40.77 27.76 19.70
CA PRO A 976 -40.03 27.00 20.72
C PRO A 976 -39.86 25.52 20.37
N GLY A 977 -40.59 25.01 19.37
CA GLY A 977 -40.72 23.58 19.05
C GLY A 977 -39.52 22.96 18.34
N LEU A 978 -38.56 23.77 17.90
CA LEU A 978 -37.38 23.30 17.16
C LEU A 978 -36.17 23.11 18.07
N HIS A 979 -36.05 21.89 18.60
CA HIS A 979 -35.09 21.51 19.65
C HIS A 979 -33.62 21.75 19.30
N GLU A 980 -33.22 21.56 18.03
CA GLU A 980 -31.83 21.73 17.59
C GLU A 980 -31.30 23.17 17.74
N TYR A 981 -32.19 24.17 17.67
CA TYR A 981 -31.79 25.58 17.75
C TYR A 981 -31.51 26.03 19.19
N TRP A 982 -32.14 25.40 20.18
CA TRP A 982 -31.79 25.58 21.60
C TRP A 982 -30.35 25.15 21.89
N PHE A 983 -29.86 24.09 21.21
CA PHE A 983 -28.48 23.65 21.31
C PHE A 983 -27.50 24.70 20.76
N TYR A 984 -27.77 25.25 19.57
CA TYR A 984 -26.93 26.28 18.96
C TYR A 984 -26.90 27.56 19.81
N LEU A 985 -28.05 27.97 20.34
CA LEU A 985 -28.14 29.11 21.25
C LEU A 985 -27.31 28.87 22.52
N SER A 986 -27.38 27.66 23.11
CA SER A 986 -26.60 27.32 24.29
C SER A 986 -25.09 27.38 24.03
N ILE A 987 -24.61 26.78 22.94
CA ILE A 987 -23.18 26.83 22.59
C ILE A 987 -22.72 28.26 22.29
N ALA A 988 -23.52 29.04 21.55
CA ALA A 988 -23.17 30.42 21.22
C ALA A 988 -23.00 31.25 22.49
N ASN A 989 -23.95 31.17 23.44
CA ASN A 989 -23.83 31.84 24.74
C ASN A 989 -22.61 31.35 25.53
N LYS A 990 -22.35 30.03 25.56
CA LYS A 990 -21.16 29.48 26.23
C LYS A 990 -19.85 30.01 25.65
N LYS A 991 -19.75 30.15 24.32
CA LYS A 991 -18.57 30.66 23.63
C LYS A 991 -18.31 32.14 23.87
N VAL A 992 -19.37 32.92 24.11
CA VAL A 992 -19.29 34.35 24.46
C VAL A 992 -19.08 34.55 25.98
N GLY A 993 -19.06 33.49 26.79
CA GLY A 993 -18.88 33.55 28.24
C GLY A 993 -20.16 33.82 29.05
N LYS A 994 -21.32 33.76 28.39
CA LYS A 994 -22.65 33.97 28.97
C LYS A 994 -23.22 32.67 29.56
N TYR A 995 -22.61 32.16 30.62
CA TYR A 995 -22.87 30.80 31.11
C TYR A 995 -24.29 30.59 31.65
N GLU A 996 -24.89 31.56 32.35
CA GLU A 996 -26.28 31.44 32.84
C GLU A 996 -27.30 31.31 31.70
N GLN A 997 -27.12 32.09 30.62
CA GLN A 997 -27.99 32.03 29.43
C GLN A 997 -27.75 30.75 28.63
N ALA A 998 -26.50 30.28 28.58
CA ALA A 998 -26.15 28.99 28.00
C ALA A 998 -26.84 27.83 28.76
N LEU A 999 -26.83 27.90 30.09
CA LEU A 999 -27.47 26.93 30.97
C LEU A 999 -28.99 26.90 30.73
N GLN A 1000 -29.66 28.05 30.73
CA GLN A 1000 -31.10 28.14 30.46
C GLN A 1000 -31.48 27.50 29.11
N ALA A 1001 -30.74 27.80 28.05
CA ALA A 1001 -31.00 27.23 26.72
C ALA A 1001 -30.74 25.70 26.70
N SER A 1002 -29.71 25.22 27.40
CA SER A 1002 -29.41 23.78 27.49
C SER A 1002 -30.44 23.02 28.33
N LEU A 1003 -30.95 23.63 29.40
CA LEU A 1003 -32.04 23.09 30.21
C LEU A 1003 -33.34 23.01 29.43
N LYS A 1004 -33.69 24.05 28.65
CA LYS A 1004 -34.85 24.01 27.75
C LYS A 1004 -34.77 22.87 26.74
N LEU A 1005 -33.59 22.60 26.19
CA LEU A 1005 -33.39 21.44 25.33
C LEU A 1005 -33.48 20.12 26.12
N ASN A 1006 -32.94 20.09 27.34
CA ASN A 1006 -32.99 18.91 28.20
C ASN A 1006 -34.41 18.55 28.65
N ASP A 1007 -35.29 19.55 28.84
CA ASP A 1007 -36.71 19.34 29.15
C ASP A 1007 -37.43 18.64 27.99
N ILE A 1008 -37.01 18.90 26.75
CA ILE A 1008 -37.67 18.36 25.56
C ILE A 1008 -37.04 17.05 25.09
N GLN A 1009 -35.70 16.95 25.17
CA GLN A 1009 -34.93 15.75 24.81
C GLN A 1009 -33.93 15.41 25.93
N PRO A 1010 -34.39 14.75 27.01
CA PRO A 1010 -33.56 14.46 28.19
C PRO A 1010 -32.40 13.48 27.94
N GLU A 1011 -32.43 12.78 26.80
CA GLU A 1011 -31.45 11.76 26.39
C GLU A 1011 -30.54 12.25 25.24
N ASN A 1012 -30.61 13.53 24.87
CA ASN A 1012 -29.75 14.08 23.82
C ASN A 1012 -28.29 14.16 24.31
N LEU A 1013 -27.46 13.19 23.87
CA LEU A 1013 -26.06 13.04 24.29
C LEU A 1013 -25.22 14.32 24.06
N SER A 1014 -25.41 15.00 22.93
CA SER A 1014 -24.69 16.25 22.60
C SER A 1014 -25.05 17.36 23.59
N ASN A 1015 -26.32 17.47 23.96
CA ASN A 1015 -26.76 18.43 24.97
C ASN A 1015 -26.25 18.07 26.36
N LEU A 1016 -26.25 16.79 26.75
CA LEU A 1016 -25.71 16.36 28.05
C LEU A 1016 -24.21 16.65 28.20
N VAL A 1017 -23.42 16.46 27.15
CA VAL A 1017 -22.01 16.90 27.10
C VAL A 1017 -21.91 18.40 27.32
N ASN A 1018 -22.71 19.19 26.60
CA ASN A 1018 -22.69 20.65 26.71
C ASN A 1018 -23.18 21.14 28.09
N LEU A 1019 -24.21 20.52 28.65
CA LEU A 1019 -24.80 20.85 29.95
C LEU A 1019 -23.83 20.56 31.10
N SER A 1020 -23.19 19.39 31.10
CA SER A 1020 -22.16 19.04 32.08
C SER A 1020 -20.97 20.01 32.02
N ASP A 1021 -20.54 20.38 30.81
CA ASP A 1021 -19.47 21.35 30.62
C ASP A 1021 -19.86 22.78 31.08
N ILE A 1022 -21.13 23.18 30.91
CA ILE A 1022 -21.63 24.47 31.42
C ILE A 1022 -21.64 24.47 32.96
N TYR A 1023 -22.13 23.40 33.60
CA TYR A 1023 -22.08 23.29 35.06
C TYR A 1023 -20.65 23.33 35.60
N ARG A 1024 -19.71 22.66 34.92
CA ARG A 1024 -18.27 22.74 35.25
C ARG A 1024 -17.73 24.17 35.13
N LEU A 1025 -18.09 24.90 34.07
CA LEU A 1025 -17.67 26.30 33.86
C LEU A 1025 -18.31 27.29 34.83
N MET A 1026 -19.39 26.90 35.51
CA MET A 1026 -20.07 27.68 36.55
C MET A 1026 -19.68 27.25 37.97
N ASP A 1027 -18.63 26.44 38.11
CA ASP A 1027 -18.14 25.86 39.37
C ASP A 1027 -19.18 25.01 40.14
N GLN A 1028 -20.22 24.51 39.44
CA GLN A 1028 -21.24 23.62 39.98
C GLN A 1028 -20.84 22.15 39.75
N PHE A 1029 -19.72 21.74 40.33
CA PHE A 1029 -19.07 20.46 40.03
C PHE A 1029 -19.94 19.23 40.34
N ASP A 1030 -20.78 19.27 41.38
CA ASP A 1030 -21.64 18.13 41.75
C ASP A 1030 -22.70 17.85 40.68
N LEU A 1031 -23.34 18.91 40.16
CA LEU A 1031 -24.30 18.81 39.05
C LEU A 1031 -23.60 18.44 37.74
N ALA A 1032 -22.41 18.99 37.49
CA ALA A 1032 -21.60 18.64 36.32
C ALA A 1032 -21.29 17.14 36.28
N GLU A 1033 -20.92 16.58 37.43
CA GLU A 1033 -20.60 15.17 37.60
C GLU A 1033 -21.83 14.27 37.46
N GLU A 1034 -22.97 14.68 38.02
CA GLU A 1034 -24.25 13.96 37.88
C GLU A 1034 -24.66 13.84 36.39
N VAL A 1035 -24.60 14.94 35.64
CA VAL A 1035 -24.93 14.97 34.21
C VAL A 1035 -23.92 14.14 33.39
N ALA A 1036 -22.62 14.20 33.73
CA ALA A 1036 -21.59 13.38 33.07
C ALA A 1036 -21.79 11.87 33.34
N LYS A 1037 -22.16 11.49 34.56
CA LYS A 1037 -22.51 10.10 34.89
C LYS A 1037 -23.77 9.63 34.17
N LYS A 1038 -24.79 10.49 34.08
CA LYS A 1038 -26.00 10.21 33.28
C LYS A 1038 -25.67 9.98 31.81
N LEU A 1039 -24.79 10.80 31.24
CA LEU A 1039 -24.28 10.63 29.86
C LEU A 1039 -23.59 9.28 29.67
N ILE A 1040 -22.68 8.89 30.57
CA ILE A 1040 -21.96 7.61 30.49
C ILE A 1040 -22.91 6.41 30.70
N HIS A 1041 -23.96 6.58 31.52
CA HIS A 1041 -24.94 5.53 31.71
C HIS A 1041 -25.78 5.28 30.44
N LEU A 1042 -26.16 6.35 29.73
CA LEU A 1042 -26.89 6.26 28.47
C LEU A 1042 -26.02 5.76 27.30
N ASP A 1043 -24.72 6.05 27.31
CA ASP A 1043 -23.75 5.61 26.29
C ASP A 1043 -22.46 5.06 26.95
N PRO A 1044 -22.45 3.78 27.36
CA PRO A 1044 -21.31 3.14 28.02
C PRO A 1044 -20.11 3.00 27.05
N GLY A 1045 -19.24 4.01 27.04
CA GLY A 1045 -18.10 4.12 26.12
C GLY A 1045 -17.89 5.52 25.52
N ASN A 1046 -18.73 6.49 25.90
CA ASN A 1046 -18.61 7.86 25.42
C ASN A 1046 -17.32 8.55 25.92
N GLN A 1047 -16.34 8.70 25.03
CA GLN A 1047 -15.05 9.34 25.34
C GLN A 1047 -15.18 10.78 25.86
N ASN A 1048 -16.22 11.53 25.45
CA ASN A 1048 -16.43 12.90 25.93
C ASN A 1048 -16.92 12.92 27.38
N GLY A 1049 -17.73 11.93 27.79
CA GLY A 1049 -18.17 11.78 29.19
C GLY A 1049 -17.02 11.46 30.13
N GLU A 1050 -16.16 10.49 29.77
CA GLU A 1050 -14.97 10.15 30.57
C GLU A 1050 -14.00 11.34 30.66
N ARG A 1051 -13.82 12.08 29.56
CA ARG A 1051 -13.01 13.29 29.55
C ARG A 1051 -13.60 14.38 30.46
N LEU A 1052 -14.92 14.57 30.44
CA LEU A 1052 -15.60 15.54 31.31
C LEU A 1052 -15.42 15.20 32.79
N LEU A 1053 -15.56 13.93 33.19
CA LEU A 1053 -15.31 13.52 34.58
C LEU A 1053 -13.88 13.87 35.03
N LYS A 1054 -12.87 13.57 34.19
CA LYS A 1054 -11.48 13.95 34.49
C LYS A 1054 -11.27 15.46 34.58
N LEU A 1055 -11.95 16.24 33.72
CA LEU A 1055 -11.87 17.70 33.75
C LEU A 1055 -12.56 18.27 35.01
N ILE A 1056 -13.70 17.71 35.41
CA ILE A 1056 -14.41 18.09 36.64
C ILE A 1056 -13.56 17.78 37.87
N GLU A 1057 -12.95 16.59 37.93
CA GLU A 1057 -12.03 16.24 39.03
C GLU A 1057 -10.82 17.18 39.10
N ARG A 1058 -10.23 17.52 37.94
CA ARG A 1058 -9.09 18.44 37.87
C ARG A 1058 -9.46 19.85 38.30
N ASP A 1059 -10.60 20.37 37.85
CA ASP A 1059 -11.00 21.76 38.13
C ASP A 1059 -11.62 21.92 39.53
N ARG A 1060 -12.03 20.80 40.16
CA ARG A 1060 -12.45 20.73 41.58
C ARG A 1060 -11.26 20.71 42.54
N ALA A 1061 -10.09 20.23 42.10
CA ALA A 1061 -8.86 20.14 42.88
C ALA A 1061 -8.08 21.46 42.88
#